data_AF-A0A2U2ZLB9-F1
#
_entry.id   AF-A0A2U2ZLB9-F1
#
_cell.length_a   1.000
_cell.length_b   1.000
_cell.length_c   1.000
_cell.angle_alpha   90.00
_cell.angle_beta   90.00
_cell.angle_gamma   90.00
#
_symmetry.space_group_name_H-M   'P 1'
#
loop_
_entity.id
_entity.type
_entity.pdbx_description
1 polymer ?
#
loop_
_entity_poly.entity_id
_entity_poly.type
_entity_poly.pdbx_seq_one_letter_code
_entity_poly.pdbx_strand_id
1 'polypeptide(L)'
;MRLRSMGVVLAAMAALLALPVPHSAGAAELPLSQGRTATSSSDENAGTPAAAAVDGNTGTRWSSAATDTQWLQVDLGATASVSKVVLTWETAYGKDYKIQASTDGSTWTDLTSVTGGDGGTDTLDVSGQGRYIRMYGIHRATQWGYSLWEFQVFGSSGTGTSSCDPANAAKGRPASASSTENAGTPASAAFDGDTGTRWSSQAADPQWVQVDLGSVVNLCKVDLTWEAAYAKEFQLQASSDGQSWSTLKSVTGASGGTASYDVTGSGRYLRVNGTVRATGYGYSLWEVAVHTTTGGSVPPVQGGGDLGPNVIVVDPGTPNLQQKFDSVFAQQESSQFGTGRYQFLLKPGTYNGINAQIGFYTSILGLGLNPDDTQINGDITVDAGWFNGNATQNFWRSAENLAITPSNGTDRWAVAQAAPFRRIHVKGGLNLAPNGYGWASGGYIADSRIDGTVGPYSQQQWYTRDSSVGGWTNGVWNMTFTGVQGAPATNFDSGPYTSLDTTPVSREKPFLYLDGSTYKVFVPAKRTNARGVSWPANAGTSLPLDQFYVVKPGATAATINQALSQGLNLLFTPGIYHLDQTIDVTRADTVVLGLGLATLVPDNGIDAMHVADVDGVRLAGFLIDAGPVNSDTLLQIGQPGAGADHSANPTTVQDVFVRIGGAGAGLAANSVVVNSDDVVIDHTWLWRADHGTGVGWDTNRADYGLRVNGDDVLATGLFVEHFNKYDVLWSGERGRTIFFQNEKAYDAPNAAAITHDGIVGYAAYKVADTVTQHEAWGLGSYCNYTADPTIVQAHGFQVPVTAGVKLHDVLVISLGGKGQYAHVVNNTGAPTSGTDTVPSKLTSFP
;
A
#
# COMPACT_ATOMS: atom_id res chain seq x y z
N MET A 1 70.96 -12.97 -33.31
CA MET A 1 70.65 -12.94 -34.76
C MET A 1 70.29 -11.50 -35.10
N ARG A 2 71.00 -10.87 -36.06
CA ARG A 2 70.65 -9.76 -36.99
C ARG A 2 69.56 -8.74 -36.56
N LEU A 3 69.61 -7.42 -36.80
CA LEU A 3 70.50 -6.44 -37.45
C LEU A 3 69.83 -5.06 -37.17
N ARG A 4 70.61 -4.00 -36.91
CA ARG A 4 70.63 -2.62 -37.51
C ARG A 4 69.28 -1.98 -37.98
N SER A 5 68.97 -0.68 -37.86
CA SER A 5 69.75 0.57 -37.66
C SER A 5 68.87 1.84 -37.84
N MET A 6 69.35 2.97 -37.29
CA MET A 6 69.13 4.40 -37.68
C MET A 6 67.75 5.05 -37.45
N GLY A 7 67.61 6.27 -36.91
CA GLY A 7 68.62 7.25 -36.49
C GLY A 7 68.00 8.59 -36.01
N VAL A 8 68.86 9.44 -35.40
CA VAL A 8 68.93 10.93 -35.54
C VAL A 8 67.81 11.72 -34.81
N VAL A 9 68.00 12.78 -34.00
CA VAL A 9 69.14 13.66 -33.65
C VAL A 9 68.77 14.65 -32.52
N LEU A 10 69.81 15.18 -31.86
CA LEU A 10 69.96 16.44 -31.10
C LEU A 10 69.25 16.70 -29.76
N ALA A 11 70.11 16.95 -28.78
CA ALA A 11 69.89 17.72 -27.56
C ALA A 11 69.97 19.24 -27.83
N ALA A 12 69.23 20.02 -27.03
CA ALA A 12 69.59 21.39 -26.67
C ALA A 12 68.95 21.77 -25.32
N MET A 13 69.80 22.19 -24.37
CA MET A 13 69.41 22.82 -23.10
C MET A 13 68.87 24.24 -23.34
N ALA A 14 67.87 24.66 -22.56
CA ALA A 14 67.56 26.07 -22.32
C ALA A 14 67.02 26.28 -20.90
N ALA A 15 67.55 27.31 -20.25
CA ALA A 15 67.32 27.71 -18.86
C ALA A 15 65.86 28.11 -18.58
N LEU A 16 65.34 27.70 -17.42
CA LEU A 16 64.05 28.16 -16.89
C LEU A 16 64.20 29.57 -16.30
N LEU A 17 63.63 30.57 -16.97
CA LEU A 17 63.14 31.78 -16.33
C LEU A 17 61.77 31.47 -15.70
N ALA A 18 61.65 31.63 -14.38
CA ALA A 18 60.37 31.63 -13.69
C ALA A 18 59.63 32.95 -13.97
N LEU A 19 58.58 32.89 -14.78
CA LEU A 19 57.57 33.94 -14.88
C LEU A 19 56.44 33.64 -13.88
N PRO A 20 55.85 34.67 -13.23
CA PRO A 20 54.71 34.46 -12.35
C PRO A 20 53.49 34.01 -13.17
N VAL A 21 52.88 32.91 -12.73
CA VAL A 21 51.61 32.41 -13.26
C VAL A 21 50.54 33.46 -12.95
N PRO A 22 49.75 33.95 -13.93
CA PRO A 22 48.60 34.76 -13.62
C PRO A 22 47.61 33.89 -12.85
N HIS A 23 47.34 34.24 -11.59
CA HIS A 23 46.17 33.74 -10.90
C HIS A 23 44.97 34.25 -11.70
N SER A 24 44.19 33.34 -12.27
CA SER A 24 42.81 33.67 -12.64
C SER A 24 42.12 34.09 -11.35
N ALA A 25 41.82 35.38 -11.20
CA ALA A 25 40.88 35.84 -10.20
C ALA A 25 39.57 35.09 -10.48
N GLY A 26 39.20 34.16 -9.60
CA GLY A 26 37.89 33.51 -9.65
C GLY A 26 36.83 34.60 -9.56
N ALA A 27 35.92 34.64 -10.54
CA ALA A 27 34.75 35.48 -10.42
C ALA A 27 34.05 35.16 -9.09
N ALA A 28 33.73 36.18 -8.30
CA ALA A 28 32.97 36.00 -7.07
C ALA A 28 31.69 35.23 -7.38
N GLU A 29 31.40 34.19 -6.59
CA GLU A 29 30.15 33.44 -6.66
C GLU A 29 28.99 34.44 -6.59
N LEU A 30 28.08 34.45 -7.58
CA LEU A 30 26.92 35.33 -7.56
C LEU A 30 25.81 34.69 -6.71
N PRO A 31 25.22 35.40 -5.73
CA PRO A 31 24.16 34.84 -4.93
C PRO A 31 22.89 34.62 -5.76
N LEU A 32 22.25 33.47 -5.56
CA LEU A 32 20.96 33.08 -6.18
C LEU A 32 19.82 34.06 -5.85
N SER A 33 19.93 34.76 -4.72
CA SER A 33 18.95 35.75 -4.26
C SER A 33 19.07 37.10 -4.97
N GLN A 34 20.18 37.41 -5.65
CA GLN A 34 20.41 38.76 -6.17
C GLN A 34 19.39 39.15 -7.26
N GLY A 35 18.74 40.30 -7.08
CA GLY A 35 17.70 40.83 -7.96
C GLY A 35 16.39 40.04 -7.94
N ARG A 36 16.24 39.06 -7.04
CA ARG A 36 15.02 38.26 -6.91
C ARG A 36 13.92 39.00 -6.17
N THR A 37 12.69 38.53 -6.34
CA THR A 37 11.55 39.04 -5.59
C THR A 37 11.71 38.71 -4.11
N ALA A 38 11.68 39.74 -3.26
CA ALA A 38 11.71 39.61 -1.81
C ALA A 38 10.43 40.19 -1.19
N THR A 39 9.95 39.56 -0.13
CA THR A 39 8.83 40.03 0.70
C THR A 39 9.20 39.95 2.17
N SER A 40 8.53 40.74 3.01
CA SER A 40 8.80 40.84 4.44
C SER A 40 7.50 40.79 5.24
N SER A 41 7.60 40.53 6.54
CA SER A 41 6.49 40.66 7.48
C SER A 41 6.04 42.11 7.67
N SER A 42 6.99 43.05 7.57
CA SER A 42 6.75 44.49 7.60
C SER A 42 7.98 45.24 7.08
N ASP A 43 7.75 46.50 6.72
CA ASP A 43 8.80 47.46 6.40
C ASP A 43 8.66 48.67 7.35
N GLU A 44 9.78 49.21 7.85
CA GLU A 44 9.81 50.39 8.74
C GLU A 44 9.19 51.62 8.05
N ASN A 45 9.48 51.80 6.76
CA ASN A 45 8.89 52.82 5.89
C ASN A 45 9.17 52.48 4.40
N ALA A 46 8.62 53.27 3.48
CA ALA A 46 8.75 53.05 2.04
C ALA A 46 10.20 53.13 1.50
N GLY A 47 11.14 53.71 2.25
CA GLY A 47 12.56 53.81 1.88
C GLY A 47 13.41 52.60 2.25
N THR A 48 12.86 51.60 2.95
CA THR A 48 13.58 50.40 3.39
C THR A 48 12.83 49.10 3.04
N PRO A 49 12.44 48.89 1.77
CA PRO A 49 11.64 47.74 1.36
C PRO A 49 12.43 46.44 1.39
N ALA A 50 11.73 45.29 1.46
CA ALA A 50 12.34 43.95 1.38
C ALA A 50 13.33 43.78 0.20
N ALA A 51 13.01 44.35 -0.96
CA ALA A 51 13.84 44.26 -2.17
C ALA A 51 15.24 44.91 -2.00
N ALA A 52 15.39 45.86 -1.07
CA ALA A 52 16.65 46.54 -0.82
C ALA A 52 17.69 45.69 -0.09
N ALA A 53 17.31 44.51 0.41
CA ALA A 53 18.25 43.55 1.00
C ALA A 53 18.66 42.44 0.03
N VAL A 54 18.29 42.51 -1.25
CA VAL A 54 18.68 41.52 -2.26
C VAL A 54 19.10 42.19 -3.58
N ASP A 55 19.38 43.48 -3.58
CA ASP A 55 19.65 44.26 -4.79
C ASP A 55 21.14 44.28 -5.18
N GLY A 56 22.02 43.74 -4.33
CA GLY A 56 23.47 43.73 -4.52
C GLY A 56 24.14 45.05 -4.13
N ASN A 57 23.45 45.93 -3.39
CA ASN A 57 23.93 47.24 -3.03
C ASN A 57 23.95 47.44 -1.51
N THR A 58 25.14 47.37 -0.91
CA THR A 58 25.33 47.56 0.54
C THR A 58 25.08 49.00 1.04
N GLY A 59 24.60 49.92 0.18
CA GLY A 59 24.14 51.26 0.55
C GLY A 59 22.61 51.37 0.74
N THR A 60 21.86 50.32 0.40
CA THR A 60 20.40 50.21 0.56
C THR A 60 20.08 49.07 1.54
N ARG A 61 18.95 49.15 2.25
CA ARG A 61 18.61 48.14 3.28
C ARG A 61 17.13 47.88 3.40
N TRP A 62 16.80 46.67 3.81
CA TRP A 62 15.51 46.38 4.42
C TRP A 62 15.55 46.72 5.91
N SER A 63 14.42 47.17 6.48
CA SER A 63 14.24 47.42 7.91
C SER A 63 12.81 47.05 8.29
N SER A 64 12.62 46.29 9.37
CA SER A 64 11.30 45.85 9.85
C SER A 64 10.68 46.82 10.87
N ALA A 65 9.41 46.60 11.21
CA ALA A 65 8.82 47.15 12.43
C ALA A 65 9.60 46.70 13.69
N ALA A 66 9.56 47.53 14.74
CA ALA A 66 10.27 47.32 16.00
C ALA A 66 9.56 46.32 16.94
N THR A 67 9.27 45.12 16.43
CA THR A 67 8.73 43.99 17.20
C THR A 67 9.55 42.73 16.93
N ASP A 68 9.52 41.79 17.87
CA ASP A 68 10.09 40.45 17.67
C ASP A 68 9.23 39.67 16.64
N THR A 69 9.71 38.54 16.14
CA THR A 69 9.01 37.71 15.12
C THR A 69 8.79 38.38 13.76
N GLN A 70 9.79 39.11 13.26
CA GLN A 70 9.80 39.65 11.90
C GLN A 70 10.59 38.73 10.96
N TRP A 71 10.26 38.75 9.67
CA TRP A 71 10.94 37.96 8.66
C TRP A 71 11.13 38.71 7.34
N LEU A 72 12.17 38.31 6.61
CA LEU A 72 12.46 38.69 5.24
C LEU A 72 12.67 37.41 4.44
N GLN A 73 11.95 37.24 3.33
CA GLN A 73 12.08 36.09 2.44
C GLN A 73 12.42 36.50 1.00
N VAL A 74 13.08 35.61 0.28
CA VAL A 74 13.39 35.72 -1.15
C VAL A 74 12.85 34.51 -1.91
N ASP A 75 12.20 34.75 -3.06
CA ASP A 75 11.80 33.73 -4.03
C ASP A 75 12.91 33.53 -5.07
N LEU A 76 13.60 32.39 -5.01
CA LEU A 76 14.67 32.02 -5.94
C LEU A 76 14.15 31.68 -7.35
N GLY A 77 12.83 31.68 -7.56
CA GLY A 77 12.15 31.37 -8.81
C GLY A 77 11.97 29.87 -9.09
N ALA A 78 12.81 29.03 -8.49
CA ALA A 78 12.72 27.57 -8.53
C ALA A 78 13.38 26.97 -7.28
N THR A 79 13.09 25.70 -6.97
CA THR A 79 13.79 25.00 -5.89
C THR A 79 15.29 24.91 -6.21
N ALA A 80 16.11 25.44 -5.30
CA ALA A 80 17.56 25.36 -5.38
C ALA A 80 18.11 24.57 -4.20
N SER A 81 19.26 23.91 -4.39
CA SER A 81 20.06 23.43 -3.27
C SER A 81 20.83 24.62 -2.71
N VAL A 82 20.65 24.90 -1.42
CA VAL A 82 21.27 26.02 -0.72
C VAL A 82 22.45 25.48 0.09
N SER A 83 23.62 26.06 -0.12
CA SER A 83 24.86 25.66 0.55
C SER A 83 25.34 26.71 1.55
N LYS A 84 24.97 27.98 1.36
CA LYS A 84 25.47 29.08 2.18
C LYS A 84 24.50 30.26 2.15
N VAL A 85 24.34 30.93 3.28
CA VAL A 85 23.59 32.17 3.42
C VAL A 85 24.49 33.21 4.08
N VAL A 86 24.57 34.40 3.49
CA VAL A 86 25.31 35.54 4.05
C VAL A 86 24.32 36.65 4.39
N LEU A 87 24.28 37.06 5.65
CA LEU A 87 23.49 38.18 6.14
C LEU A 87 24.42 39.34 6.48
N THR A 88 24.21 40.50 5.89
CA THR A 88 24.94 41.72 6.27
C THR A 88 23.98 42.64 7.02
N TRP A 89 24.13 42.67 8.34
CA TRP A 89 23.27 43.44 9.24
C TRP A 89 23.66 44.92 9.30
N GLU A 90 22.67 45.76 9.62
CA GLU A 90 22.90 47.11 10.15
C GLU A 90 23.22 47.05 11.66
N THR A 91 23.39 48.20 12.32
CA THR A 91 23.42 48.32 13.78
C THR A 91 22.23 47.61 14.45
N ALA A 92 21.06 47.59 13.81
CA ALA A 92 19.87 46.89 14.24
C ALA A 92 19.81 45.45 13.68
N TYR A 93 20.22 44.46 14.50
CA TYR A 93 20.37 43.06 14.08
C TYR A 93 19.56 42.07 14.93
N GLY A 94 19.45 40.82 14.43
CA GLY A 94 18.84 39.72 15.16
C GLY A 94 19.80 39.10 16.18
N LYS A 95 19.44 39.13 17.46
CA LYS A 95 20.18 38.41 18.51
C LYS A 95 19.94 36.90 18.39
N ASP A 96 18.70 36.51 18.18
CA ASP A 96 18.32 35.13 17.91
C ASP A 96 17.46 35.08 16.64
N TYR A 97 17.79 34.22 15.68
CA TYR A 97 17.06 34.09 14.41
C TYR A 97 17.27 32.71 13.77
N LYS A 98 16.45 32.40 12.76
CA LYS A 98 16.55 31.17 11.96
C LYS A 98 16.69 31.49 10.48
N ILE A 99 17.40 30.64 9.75
CA ILE A 99 17.25 30.55 8.30
C ILE A 99 16.34 29.37 8.00
N GLN A 100 15.33 29.60 7.18
CA GLN A 100 14.35 28.57 6.82
C GLN A 100 14.20 28.45 5.30
N ALA A 101 13.88 27.25 4.85
CA ALA A 101 13.56 26.95 3.46
C ALA A 101 12.12 26.48 3.30
N SER A 102 11.53 26.78 2.16
CA SER A 102 10.19 26.34 1.77
C SER A 102 10.11 26.10 0.27
N THR A 103 9.34 25.10 -0.15
CA THR A 103 9.00 24.86 -1.56
C THR A 103 7.75 25.63 -2.01
N ASP A 104 6.88 26.00 -1.06
CA ASP A 104 5.54 26.56 -1.33
C ASP A 104 5.32 27.98 -0.76
N GLY A 105 6.27 28.48 0.06
CA GLY A 105 6.21 29.80 0.69
C GLY A 105 5.36 29.84 1.97
N SER A 106 4.79 28.71 2.41
CA SER A 106 3.86 28.60 3.53
C SER A 106 4.32 27.61 4.60
N THR A 107 4.88 26.47 4.20
CA THR A 107 5.44 25.44 5.09
C THR A 107 6.95 25.60 5.14
N TRP A 108 7.51 25.77 6.33
CA TRP A 108 8.92 26.14 6.49
C TRP A 108 9.69 25.09 7.28
N THR A 109 10.88 24.73 6.78
CA THR A 109 11.85 23.87 7.46
C THR A 109 13.04 24.71 7.90
N ASP A 110 13.48 24.54 9.14
CA ASP A 110 14.68 25.21 9.66
C ASP A 110 15.93 24.64 8.99
N LEU A 111 16.74 25.49 8.35
CA LEU A 111 18.07 25.13 7.84
C LEU A 111 19.13 25.30 8.93
N THR A 112 19.03 26.37 9.72
CA THR A 112 19.89 26.63 10.88
C THR A 112 19.22 27.59 11.85
N SER A 113 19.70 27.60 13.10
CA SER A 113 19.29 28.52 14.16
C SER A 113 20.53 29.20 14.74
N VAL A 114 20.46 30.52 14.90
CA VAL A 114 21.51 31.34 15.52
C VAL A 114 20.95 31.93 16.80
N THR A 115 21.74 31.85 17.88
CA THR A 115 21.40 32.43 19.18
C THR A 115 22.57 33.24 19.72
N GLY A 116 22.29 34.41 20.30
CA GLY A 116 23.31 35.29 20.86
C GLY A 116 24.21 35.95 19.82
N GLY A 117 23.70 36.26 18.62
CA GLY A 117 24.42 36.96 17.56
C GLY A 117 24.98 38.32 18.01
N ASP A 118 26.03 38.78 17.34
CA ASP A 118 26.79 40.00 17.63
C ASP A 118 26.64 41.10 16.55
N GLY A 119 25.88 40.82 15.48
CA GLY A 119 25.63 41.73 14.36
C GLY A 119 26.74 41.67 13.31
N GLY A 120 26.85 42.68 12.45
CA GLY A 120 27.85 42.67 11.38
C GLY A 120 27.49 41.71 10.25
N THR A 121 28.45 40.93 9.73
CA THR A 121 28.21 39.97 8.65
C THR A 121 28.26 38.54 9.16
N ASP A 122 27.12 37.84 9.06
CA ASP A 122 27.03 36.42 9.33
C ASP A 122 27.19 35.63 8.05
N THR A 123 28.12 34.67 8.03
CA THR A 123 28.24 33.66 6.95
C THR A 123 27.86 32.31 7.53
N LEU A 124 26.75 31.76 7.05
CA LEU A 124 26.14 30.55 7.56
C LEU A 124 26.22 29.46 6.49
N ASP A 125 27.01 28.42 6.74
CA ASP A 125 26.92 27.19 5.96
C ASP A 125 25.61 26.48 6.31
N VAL A 126 24.81 26.21 5.29
CA VAL A 126 23.50 25.57 5.43
C VAL A 126 23.39 24.43 4.44
N SER A 127 22.53 23.46 4.72
CA SER A 127 22.24 22.38 3.79
C SER A 127 20.74 22.18 3.74
N GLY A 128 20.15 22.36 2.56
CA GLY A 128 18.75 22.09 2.32
C GLY A 128 18.31 22.52 0.94
N GLN A 129 17.05 22.24 0.61
CA GLN A 129 16.45 22.64 -0.66
C GLN A 129 15.20 23.47 -0.42
N GLY A 130 15.02 24.51 -1.23
CA GLY A 130 13.83 25.35 -1.17
C GLY A 130 13.77 26.30 -2.35
N ARG A 131 12.56 26.73 -2.71
CA ARG A 131 12.33 27.84 -3.64
C ARG A 131 12.35 29.18 -2.90
N TYR A 132 11.79 29.20 -1.70
CA TYR A 132 11.75 30.37 -0.83
C TYR A 132 12.72 30.17 0.32
N ILE A 133 13.58 31.16 0.56
CA ILE A 133 14.49 31.18 1.70
C ILE A 133 14.18 32.41 2.52
N ARG A 134 14.07 32.26 3.84
CA ARG A 134 13.79 33.40 4.73
C ARG A 134 14.71 33.45 5.94
N MET A 135 15.00 34.67 6.38
CA MET A 135 15.45 34.95 7.73
C MET A 135 14.21 35.19 8.60
N TYR A 136 14.08 34.42 9.69
CA TYR A 136 13.01 34.54 10.67
C TYR A 136 13.59 34.96 12.02
N GLY A 137 13.40 36.23 12.39
CA GLY A 137 13.91 36.81 13.63
C GLY A 137 13.10 36.37 14.84
N ILE A 138 13.77 35.93 15.91
CA ILE A 138 13.15 35.52 17.17
C ILE A 138 13.28 36.65 18.20
N HIS A 139 14.50 37.08 18.50
CA HIS A 139 14.75 38.20 19.43
C HIS A 139 15.69 39.24 18.81
N ARG A 140 15.33 40.52 18.94
CA ARG A 140 16.15 41.64 18.46
C ARG A 140 17.26 41.98 19.45
N ALA A 141 18.39 42.46 18.94
CA ALA A 141 19.50 42.87 19.80
C ALA A 141 19.40 44.33 20.30
N THR A 142 18.54 45.14 19.67
CA THR A 142 18.34 46.55 20.01
C THR A 142 16.85 46.87 20.16
N GLN A 143 16.51 48.11 20.55
CA GLN A 143 15.12 48.57 20.59
C GLN A 143 14.48 48.74 19.19
N TRP A 144 15.30 48.78 18.13
CA TRP A 144 14.89 48.95 16.74
C TRP A 144 14.47 47.61 16.11
N GLY A 145 13.91 47.62 14.89
CA GLY A 145 13.57 46.40 14.13
C GLY A 145 14.79 45.59 13.69
N TYR A 146 14.57 44.58 12.84
CA TYR A 146 15.65 43.87 12.14
C TYR A 146 16.01 44.66 10.88
N SER A 147 17.29 44.86 10.58
CA SER A 147 17.71 45.56 9.38
C SER A 147 18.92 44.90 8.71
N LEU A 148 18.78 44.64 7.40
CA LEU A 148 19.76 43.96 6.56
C LEU A 148 20.14 44.86 5.39
N TRP A 149 21.43 45.13 5.23
CA TRP A 149 22.01 45.67 4.00
C TRP A 149 21.94 44.64 2.89
N GLU A 150 22.19 43.36 3.18
CA GLU A 150 22.15 42.28 2.19
C GLU A 150 21.74 40.93 2.79
N PHE A 151 20.99 40.15 2.01
CA PHE A 151 20.55 38.78 2.25
C PHE A 151 20.91 37.92 1.04
N GLN A 152 22.11 37.36 1.09
CA GLN A 152 22.71 36.64 -0.03
C GLN A 152 22.55 35.14 0.17
N VAL A 153 21.86 34.48 -0.74
CA VAL A 153 21.66 33.02 -0.74
C VAL A 153 22.54 32.41 -1.81
N PHE A 154 23.39 31.45 -1.47
CA PHE A 154 24.30 30.75 -2.36
C PHE A 154 23.97 29.27 -2.44
N GLY A 155 24.31 28.67 -3.58
CA GLY A 155 24.04 27.28 -3.86
C GLY A 155 23.94 27.01 -5.35
N SER A 156 23.43 25.84 -5.70
CA SER A 156 23.18 25.47 -7.09
C SER A 156 21.69 25.59 -7.39
N SER A 157 21.34 26.49 -8.31
CA SER A 157 20.07 26.38 -9.04
C SER A 157 20.07 25.00 -9.70
N GLY A 158 18.98 24.23 -9.54
CA GLY A 158 18.82 22.88 -10.09
C GLY A 158 18.82 22.87 -11.63
N THR A 159 19.98 23.17 -12.21
CA THR A 159 20.23 23.35 -13.63
C THR A 159 20.98 22.15 -14.18
N GLY A 160 20.32 20.99 -14.14
CA GLY A 160 20.18 20.33 -15.42
C GLY A 160 19.25 21.23 -16.23
N THR A 161 19.75 21.91 -17.27
CA THR A 161 18.85 22.56 -18.23
C THR A 161 18.00 21.45 -18.83
N SER A 162 16.81 21.25 -18.26
CA SER A 162 15.88 20.29 -18.77
C SER A 162 15.24 20.91 -20.01
N SER A 163 15.90 20.72 -21.15
CA SER A 163 15.38 21.20 -22.43
C SER A 163 14.01 20.60 -22.66
N CYS A 164 13.08 21.38 -23.23
CA CYS A 164 11.82 20.82 -23.66
C CYS A 164 12.11 19.84 -24.81
N ASP A 165 11.90 18.55 -24.56
CA ASP A 165 12.15 17.49 -25.54
C ASP A 165 11.26 17.74 -26.76
N PRO A 166 11.81 17.85 -27.98
CA PRO A 166 11.01 18.04 -29.17
C PRO A 166 10.11 16.83 -29.49
N ALA A 167 10.32 15.66 -28.88
CA ALA A 167 9.46 14.50 -29.06
C ALA A 167 8.01 14.77 -28.60
N ASN A 168 7.04 14.34 -29.41
CA ASN A 168 5.63 14.34 -29.02
C ASN A 168 5.35 13.12 -28.12
N ALA A 169 5.28 13.34 -26.80
CA ALA A 169 5.00 12.31 -25.81
C ALA A 169 3.56 11.74 -25.90
N ALA A 170 2.65 12.49 -26.52
CA ALA A 170 1.26 12.08 -26.71
C ALA A 170 1.05 11.20 -27.95
N LYS A 171 2.04 11.07 -28.85
CA LYS A 171 1.87 10.34 -30.10
C LYS A 171 1.51 8.87 -29.88
N GLY A 172 0.36 8.46 -30.42
CA GLY A 172 -0.18 7.09 -30.35
C GLY A 172 -0.70 6.69 -28.96
N ARG A 173 -0.81 7.64 -28.03
CA ARG A 173 -1.26 7.36 -26.66
C ARG A 173 -2.79 7.21 -26.57
N PRO A 174 -3.32 6.47 -25.58
CA PRO A 174 -4.75 6.39 -25.33
C PRO A 174 -5.37 7.77 -25.12
N ALA A 175 -6.49 8.03 -25.79
CA ALA A 175 -7.15 9.33 -25.79
C ALA A 175 -8.67 9.19 -25.62
N SER A 176 -9.28 10.19 -24.98
CA SER A 176 -10.73 10.29 -24.81
C SER A 176 -11.19 11.74 -25.00
N ALA A 177 -12.48 11.94 -25.22
CA ALA A 177 -13.08 13.25 -25.40
C ALA A 177 -14.48 13.31 -24.80
N SER A 178 -14.98 14.51 -24.54
CA SER A 178 -16.36 14.73 -24.08
C SER A 178 -17.40 14.28 -25.11
N SER A 179 -17.09 14.42 -26.39
CA SER A 179 -17.92 13.92 -27.49
C SER A 179 -17.11 13.82 -28.78
N THR A 180 -17.70 13.17 -29.78
CA THR A 180 -17.21 13.13 -31.17
C THR A 180 -18.34 13.51 -32.11
N GLU A 181 -18.05 14.29 -33.16
CA GLU A 181 -19.00 14.70 -34.20
C GLU A 181 -19.58 13.46 -34.91
N ASN A 182 -18.72 12.51 -35.27
CA ASN A 182 -19.08 11.21 -35.84
C ASN A 182 -17.91 10.20 -35.67
N ALA A 183 -18.11 8.96 -36.12
CA ALA A 183 -17.12 7.88 -36.00
C ALA A 183 -15.81 8.12 -36.76
N GLY A 184 -15.80 9.02 -37.77
CA GLY A 184 -14.61 9.37 -38.55
C GLY A 184 -13.71 10.42 -37.90
N THR A 185 -14.10 10.99 -36.75
CA THR A 185 -13.34 12.03 -36.04
C THR A 185 -13.13 11.68 -34.55
N PRO A 186 -12.52 10.51 -34.24
CA PRO A 186 -12.36 10.04 -32.87
C PRO A 186 -11.32 10.87 -32.08
N ALA A 187 -11.32 10.76 -30.76
CA ALA A 187 -10.35 11.47 -29.90
C ALA A 187 -8.89 11.09 -30.23
N SER A 188 -8.64 9.82 -30.58
CA SER A 188 -7.32 9.32 -30.96
C SER A 188 -6.71 10.04 -32.17
N ALA A 189 -7.55 10.59 -33.04
CA ALA A 189 -7.12 11.31 -34.24
C ALA A 189 -6.53 12.70 -33.94
N ALA A 190 -6.56 13.17 -32.69
CA ALA A 190 -5.82 14.37 -32.28
C ALA A 190 -4.41 14.06 -31.75
N PHE A 191 -4.03 12.79 -31.65
CA PHE A 191 -2.77 12.35 -31.02
C PHE A 191 -2.08 11.25 -31.81
N ASP A 192 -2.43 11.02 -33.08
CA ASP A 192 -1.84 9.96 -33.91
C ASP A 192 -0.57 10.44 -34.65
N GLY A 193 -0.31 11.76 -34.65
CA GLY A 193 0.80 12.36 -35.36
C GLY A 193 0.55 12.50 -36.87
N ASP A 194 -0.70 12.38 -37.32
CA ASP A 194 -1.13 12.57 -38.70
C ASP A 194 -2.02 13.81 -38.83
N THR A 195 -1.48 14.89 -39.38
CA THR A 195 -2.24 16.14 -39.60
C THR A 195 -3.32 16.05 -40.70
N GLY A 196 -3.53 14.86 -41.29
CA GLY A 196 -4.63 14.55 -42.21
C GLY A 196 -5.89 13.99 -41.54
N THR A 197 -5.80 13.59 -40.26
CA THR A 197 -6.90 13.11 -39.43
C THR A 197 -7.18 14.12 -38.32
N ARG A 198 -8.43 14.18 -37.82
CA ARG A 198 -8.80 15.14 -36.77
C ARG A 198 -9.78 14.57 -35.77
N TRP A 199 -9.67 15.01 -34.52
CA TRP A 199 -10.81 14.97 -33.60
C TRP A 199 -11.75 16.14 -33.91
N SER A 200 -13.05 15.92 -33.74
CA SER A 200 -14.10 16.94 -33.86
C SER A 200 -15.17 16.66 -32.81
N SER A 201 -15.57 17.67 -32.04
CA SER A 201 -16.62 17.57 -31.02
C SER A 201 -18.01 17.86 -31.57
N GLN A 202 -19.04 17.56 -30.79
CA GLN A 202 -20.38 18.14 -30.99
C GLN A 202 -20.34 19.68 -30.81
N ALA A 203 -21.30 20.36 -31.43
CA ALA A 203 -21.40 21.83 -31.45
C ALA A 203 -21.95 22.43 -30.13
N ALA A 204 -21.21 22.25 -29.03
CA ALA A 204 -21.57 22.72 -27.69
C ALA A 204 -20.35 23.25 -26.92
N ASP A 205 -20.58 24.07 -25.90
CA ASP A 205 -19.57 24.58 -24.97
C ASP A 205 -19.95 24.16 -23.53
N PRO A 206 -19.00 23.68 -22.71
CA PRO A 206 -17.62 23.31 -23.05
C PRO A 206 -17.54 21.95 -23.74
N GLN A 207 -16.41 21.67 -24.40
CA GLN A 207 -16.00 20.32 -24.83
C GLN A 207 -14.51 20.15 -24.62
N TRP A 208 -14.07 18.91 -24.45
CA TRP A 208 -12.68 18.60 -24.18
C TRP A 208 -12.19 17.37 -24.94
N VAL A 209 -10.89 17.34 -25.17
CA VAL A 209 -10.13 16.16 -25.61
C VAL A 209 -8.90 16.01 -24.72
N GLN A 210 -8.55 14.77 -24.37
CA GLN A 210 -7.45 14.47 -23.47
C GLN A 210 -6.67 13.23 -23.89
N VAL A 211 -5.44 13.12 -23.37
CA VAL A 211 -4.52 12.00 -23.61
C VAL A 211 -3.94 11.48 -22.30
N ASP A 212 -3.73 10.17 -22.19
CA ASP A 212 -3.00 9.49 -21.11
C ASP A 212 -1.53 9.25 -21.52
N LEU A 213 -0.60 9.95 -20.89
CA LEU A 213 0.85 9.86 -21.13
C LEU A 213 1.47 8.61 -20.47
N GLY A 214 0.69 7.83 -19.72
CA GLY A 214 1.07 6.57 -19.07
C GLY A 214 1.73 6.72 -17.70
N SER A 215 2.31 7.88 -17.40
CA SER A 215 2.88 8.20 -16.07
C SER A 215 2.88 9.70 -15.87
N VAL A 216 2.99 10.16 -14.62
CA VAL A 216 3.13 11.60 -14.34
C VAL A 216 4.46 12.10 -14.89
N VAL A 217 4.42 13.03 -15.83
CA VAL A 217 5.61 13.63 -16.45
C VAL A 217 5.58 15.15 -16.31
N ASN A 218 6.76 15.77 -16.32
CA ASN A 218 6.89 17.23 -16.34
C ASN A 218 6.59 17.75 -17.75
N LEU A 219 5.61 18.63 -17.85
CA LEU A 219 5.13 19.23 -19.10
C LEU A 219 5.80 20.59 -19.28
N CYS A 220 6.33 20.84 -20.47
CA CYS A 220 6.96 22.13 -20.80
C CYS A 220 6.26 22.87 -21.93
N LYS A 221 5.66 22.16 -22.88
CA LYS A 221 5.03 22.79 -24.05
C LYS A 221 3.92 21.91 -24.59
N VAL A 222 2.88 22.55 -25.12
CA VAL A 222 1.80 21.91 -25.88
C VAL A 222 1.67 22.63 -27.22
N ASP A 223 1.80 21.89 -28.31
CA ASP A 223 1.52 22.41 -29.66
C ASP A 223 0.12 21.97 -30.08
N LEU A 224 -0.69 22.92 -30.54
CA LEU A 224 -2.04 22.67 -31.03
C LEU A 224 -2.12 23.02 -32.50
N THR A 225 -2.66 22.11 -33.31
CA THR A 225 -3.00 22.35 -34.72
C THR A 225 -4.51 22.28 -34.87
N TRP A 226 -5.17 23.44 -34.89
CA TRP A 226 -6.62 23.53 -35.03
C TRP A 226 -7.09 23.41 -36.47
N GLU A 227 -8.30 22.89 -36.65
CA GLU A 227 -9.10 23.05 -37.87
C GLU A 227 -9.73 24.47 -37.92
N ALA A 228 -10.45 24.82 -39.00
CA ALA A 228 -11.21 26.06 -39.06
C ALA A 228 -12.23 26.21 -37.89
N ALA A 229 -12.73 25.10 -37.36
CA ALA A 229 -13.56 25.04 -36.16
C ALA A 229 -12.70 25.00 -34.88
N TYR A 230 -12.16 26.15 -34.47
CA TYR A 230 -11.24 26.25 -33.32
C TYR A 230 -11.89 26.85 -32.05
N ALA A 231 -11.22 26.66 -30.91
CA ALA A 231 -11.58 27.30 -29.65
C ALA A 231 -11.08 28.76 -29.61
N LYS A 232 -11.99 29.72 -29.42
CA LYS A 232 -11.63 31.12 -29.14
C LYS A 232 -11.11 31.28 -27.71
N GLU A 233 -11.66 30.51 -26.79
CA GLU A 233 -11.18 30.40 -25.41
C GLU A 233 -11.08 28.93 -25.00
N PHE A 234 -9.98 28.57 -24.35
CA PHE A 234 -9.73 27.22 -23.86
C PHE A 234 -8.71 27.19 -22.71
N GLN A 235 -8.64 26.05 -22.03
CA GLN A 235 -7.67 25.76 -20.99
C GLN A 235 -6.85 24.54 -21.36
N LEU A 236 -5.53 24.62 -21.14
CA LEU A 236 -4.64 23.47 -21.08
C LEU A 236 -4.54 23.03 -19.62
N GLN A 237 -4.88 21.78 -19.35
CA GLN A 237 -4.97 21.24 -18.00
C GLN A 237 -4.16 19.96 -17.88
N ALA A 238 -3.60 19.72 -16.70
CA ALA A 238 -2.94 18.47 -16.34
C ALA A 238 -3.66 17.79 -15.18
N SER A 239 -3.55 16.48 -15.13
CA SER A 239 -4.06 15.67 -14.02
C SER A 239 -3.15 14.47 -13.79
N SER A 240 -2.98 14.06 -12.54
CA SER A 240 -2.27 12.82 -12.19
C SER A 240 -3.17 11.58 -12.23
N ASP A 241 -4.48 11.76 -12.08
CA ASP A 241 -5.49 10.71 -11.84
C ASP A 241 -6.61 10.68 -12.91
N GLY A 242 -6.63 11.65 -13.83
CA GLY A 242 -7.66 11.83 -14.85
C GLY A 242 -8.97 12.45 -14.33
N GLN A 243 -9.08 12.70 -13.02
CA GLN A 243 -10.30 13.18 -12.34
C GLN A 243 -10.12 14.60 -11.81
N SER A 244 -8.99 14.86 -11.15
CA SER A 244 -8.63 16.13 -10.53
C SER A 244 -7.72 16.91 -11.46
N TRP A 245 -8.17 18.08 -11.92
CA TRP A 245 -7.50 18.83 -12.98
C TRP A 245 -6.94 20.16 -12.48
N SER A 246 -5.66 20.39 -12.77
CA SER A 246 -4.99 21.67 -12.57
C SER A 246 -4.84 22.39 -13.91
N THR A 247 -5.26 23.65 -13.98
CA THR A 247 -5.09 24.46 -15.19
C THR A 247 -3.64 24.93 -15.30
N LEU A 248 -2.93 24.47 -16.34
CA LEU A 248 -1.58 24.91 -16.67
C LEU A 248 -1.57 26.27 -17.37
N LYS A 249 -2.57 26.49 -18.24
CA LYS A 249 -2.69 27.72 -19.03
C LYS A 249 -4.12 27.97 -19.44
N SER A 250 -4.55 29.23 -19.36
CA SER A 250 -5.81 29.71 -19.93
C SER A 250 -5.50 30.60 -21.13
N VAL A 251 -6.17 30.34 -22.25
CA VAL A 251 -6.02 31.10 -23.50
C VAL A 251 -7.35 31.75 -23.83
N THR A 252 -7.33 33.06 -24.07
CA THR A 252 -8.49 33.84 -24.51
C THR A 252 -8.18 34.56 -25.82
N GLY A 253 -9.19 34.71 -26.67
CA GLY A 253 -9.06 35.41 -27.95
C GLY A 253 -8.12 34.71 -28.95
N ALA A 254 -8.02 33.38 -28.92
CA ALA A 254 -7.23 32.63 -29.89
C ALA A 254 -7.76 32.82 -31.32
N SER A 255 -6.87 32.70 -32.31
CA SER A 255 -7.17 32.88 -33.74
C SER A 255 -7.25 31.58 -34.54
N GLY A 256 -7.12 30.42 -33.88
CA GLY A 256 -7.02 29.11 -34.53
C GLY A 256 -5.65 28.86 -35.18
N GLY A 257 -5.59 27.91 -36.12
CA GLY A 257 -4.35 27.51 -36.80
C GLY A 257 -3.41 26.70 -35.91
N THR A 258 -2.10 26.75 -36.22
CA THR A 258 -1.06 26.08 -35.41
C THR A 258 -0.47 27.06 -34.40
N ALA A 259 -0.43 26.68 -33.13
CA ALA A 259 0.14 27.49 -32.06
C ALA A 259 0.81 26.62 -30.99
N SER A 260 1.93 27.12 -30.46
CA SER A 260 2.67 26.52 -29.36
C SER A 260 2.41 27.26 -28.07
N TYR A 261 2.23 26.52 -26.98
CA TYR A 261 1.98 27.06 -25.65
C TYR A 261 2.97 26.49 -24.67
N ASP A 262 3.88 27.32 -24.16
CA ASP A 262 4.68 26.96 -23.01
C ASP A 262 3.76 26.77 -21.80
N VAL A 263 3.97 25.67 -21.09
CA VAL A 263 3.25 25.27 -19.89
C VAL A 263 4.25 24.89 -18.80
N THR A 264 3.83 24.94 -17.55
CA THR A 264 4.64 24.49 -16.43
C THR A 264 3.75 23.72 -15.48
N GLY A 265 4.10 22.47 -15.20
CA GLY A 265 3.38 21.58 -14.32
C GLY A 265 3.67 20.13 -14.67
N SER A 266 3.06 19.22 -13.92
CA SER A 266 3.20 17.78 -14.16
C SER A 266 1.83 17.12 -14.23
N GLY A 267 1.72 16.07 -15.03
CA GLY A 267 0.50 15.28 -15.13
C GLY A 267 0.74 13.98 -15.87
N ARG A 268 -0.08 12.97 -15.57
CA ARG A 268 -0.24 11.78 -16.40
C ARG A 268 -1.17 12.07 -17.58
N TYR A 269 -2.17 12.90 -17.35
CA TYR A 269 -3.13 13.31 -18.37
C TYR A 269 -2.92 14.76 -18.76
N LEU A 270 -3.05 15.06 -20.05
CA LEU A 270 -3.21 16.42 -20.56
C LEU A 270 -4.58 16.56 -21.22
N ARG A 271 -5.31 17.63 -20.89
CA ARG A 271 -6.61 17.96 -21.47
C ARG A 271 -6.61 19.35 -22.10
N VAL A 272 -7.12 19.44 -23.33
CA VAL A 272 -7.52 20.69 -23.98
C VAL A 272 -9.02 20.87 -23.74
N ASN A 273 -9.39 21.80 -22.86
CA ASN A 273 -10.77 22.09 -22.51
C ASN A 273 -11.23 23.37 -23.20
N GLY A 274 -11.95 23.24 -24.32
CA GLY A 274 -12.55 24.35 -25.04
C GLY A 274 -13.74 24.92 -24.27
N THR A 275 -13.71 26.23 -23.99
CA THR A 275 -14.75 26.91 -23.21
C THR A 275 -15.59 27.89 -24.02
N VAL A 276 -15.06 28.43 -25.13
CA VAL A 276 -15.81 29.27 -26.07
C VAL A 276 -15.41 28.96 -27.51
N ARG A 277 -16.37 28.59 -28.36
CA ARG A 277 -16.11 28.34 -29.80
C ARG A 277 -15.92 29.64 -30.59
N ALA A 278 -15.07 29.58 -31.61
CA ALA A 278 -14.88 30.70 -32.53
C ALA A 278 -15.90 30.72 -33.70
N THR A 279 -16.56 29.58 -33.94
CA THR A 279 -17.53 29.39 -35.04
C THR A 279 -18.82 28.75 -34.52
N GLY A 280 -19.80 28.52 -35.40
CA GLY A 280 -21.02 27.76 -35.05
C GLY A 280 -20.81 26.24 -34.95
N TYR A 281 -19.68 25.72 -35.42
CA TYR A 281 -19.31 24.30 -35.37
C TYR A 281 -18.72 23.92 -34.01
N GLY A 282 -18.44 22.64 -33.77
CA GLY A 282 -17.73 22.14 -32.58
C GLY A 282 -16.26 22.58 -32.51
N TYR A 283 -15.50 22.00 -31.60
CA TYR A 283 -14.05 22.16 -31.55
C TYR A 283 -13.38 21.05 -32.34
N SER A 284 -12.34 21.38 -33.10
CA SER A 284 -11.63 20.38 -33.89
C SER A 284 -10.12 20.64 -33.99
N LEU A 285 -9.36 19.57 -33.74
CA LEU A 285 -7.91 19.57 -33.69
C LEU A 285 -7.40 18.48 -34.65
N TRP A 286 -6.53 18.89 -35.57
CA TRP A 286 -5.75 17.97 -36.41
C TRP A 286 -4.65 17.30 -35.60
N GLU A 287 -4.05 17.99 -34.63
CA GLU A 287 -3.01 17.39 -33.78
C GLU A 287 -2.88 18.17 -32.46
N VAL A 288 -2.55 17.45 -31.40
CA VAL A 288 -2.13 17.95 -30.09
C VAL A 288 -0.81 17.26 -29.74
N ALA A 289 0.30 17.99 -29.87
CA ALA A 289 1.60 17.47 -29.47
C ALA A 289 1.95 17.93 -28.05
N VAL A 290 2.37 16.99 -27.22
CA VAL A 290 2.74 17.25 -25.82
C VAL A 290 4.22 17.02 -25.63
N HIS A 291 4.91 18.03 -25.10
CA HIS A 291 6.34 18.01 -24.89
C HIS A 291 6.68 17.98 -23.40
N THR A 292 7.65 17.14 -23.07
CA THR A 292 8.12 16.93 -21.70
C THR A 292 9.55 17.40 -21.55
N THR A 293 9.99 17.70 -20.32
CA THR A 293 11.37 18.14 -20.11
C THR A 293 12.32 16.95 -20.11
N THR A 294 13.37 16.99 -20.94
CA THR A 294 14.44 15.98 -20.90
C THR A 294 15.27 16.20 -19.64
N GLY A 295 15.28 15.24 -18.71
CA GLY A 295 16.04 15.36 -17.46
C GLY A 295 15.35 16.12 -16.32
N GLY A 296 14.08 16.51 -16.49
CA GLY A 296 13.23 16.86 -15.35
C GLY A 296 12.72 15.58 -14.70
N SER A 297 13.54 14.91 -13.89
CA SER A 297 13.08 13.78 -13.09
C SER A 297 11.86 14.20 -12.29
N VAL A 298 10.75 13.44 -12.36
CA VAL A 298 9.75 13.47 -11.30
C VAL A 298 10.54 13.35 -9.99
N PRO A 299 10.33 14.25 -9.01
CA PRO A 299 11.09 14.20 -7.76
C PRO A 299 11.11 12.76 -7.23
N PRO A 300 12.28 12.25 -6.82
CA PRO A 300 12.36 10.91 -6.29
C PRO A 300 11.43 10.79 -5.09
N VAL A 301 10.71 9.67 -5.01
CA VAL A 301 9.87 9.38 -3.86
C VAL A 301 10.81 9.18 -2.68
N GLN A 302 10.63 9.96 -1.63
CA GLN A 302 11.44 9.84 -0.44
C GLN A 302 10.92 8.69 0.40
N GLY A 303 11.82 7.83 0.87
CA GLY A 303 11.48 6.84 1.88
C GLY A 303 11.41 7.46 3.28
N GLY A 304 10.68 6.80 4.17
CA GLY A 304 10.50 7.24 5.55
C GLY A 304 9.46 8.33 5.74
N GLY A 305 9.55 9.02 6.87
CA GLY A 305 8.62 10.07 7.28
C GLY A 305 7.62 9.64 8.36
N ASP A 306 6.74 10.57 8.72
CA ASP A 306 5.63 10.34 9.65
C ASP A 306 4.68 9.24 9.14
N LEU A 307 4.03 8.49 10.04
CA LEU A 307 3.16 7.35 9.71
C LEU A 307 1.69 7.74 9.48
N GLY A 308 1.36 9.02 9.51
CA GLY A 308 0.01 9.53 9.26
C GLY A 308 -0.89 9.51 10.51
N PRO A 309 -2.04 10.21 10.44
CA PRO A 309 -2.89 10.47 11.61
C PRO A 309 -3.62 9.24 12.14
N ASN A 310 -3.76 8.21 11.32
CA ASN A 310 -4.47 6.97 11.68
C ASN A 310 -3.58 5.95 12.41
N VAL A 311 -2.29 6.28 12.58
CA VAL A 311 -1.34 5.52 13.37
C VAL A 311 -1.19 6.18 14.74
N ILE A 312 -1.76 5.54 15.75
CA ILE A 312 -1.79 6.03 17.13
C ILE A 312 -0.61 5.40 17.88
N VAL A 313 0.49 6.16 17.96
CA VAL A 313 1.70 5.75 18.68
C VAL A 313 1.61 6.14 20.14
N VAL A 314 1.80 5.18 21.05
CA VAL A 314 1.66 5.38 22.50
C VAL A 314 2.83 4.75 23.25
N ASP A 315 3.16 5.31 24.40
CA ASP A 315 4.14 4.80 25.36
C ASP A 315 3.51 4.62 26.75
N PRO A 316 4.18 3.95 27.72
CA PRO A 316 3.61 3.74 29.05
C PRO A 316 3.22 5.03 29.81
N GLY A 317 3.79 6.17 29.44
CA GLY A 317 3.50 7.48 30.05
C GLY A 317 2.38 8.26 29.35
N THR A 318 1.82 7.72 28.26
CA THR A 318 0.80 8.42 27.47
C THR A 318 -0.46 8.66 28.30
N PRO A 319 -0.87 9.94 28.52
CA PRO A 319 -2.03 10.25 29.34
C PRO A 319 -3.31 9.77 28.67
N ASN A 320 -4.27 9.34 29.49
CA ASN A 320 -5.60 8.89 29.07
C ASN A 320 -5.55 7.75 28.02
N LEU A 321 -4.56 6.86 28.11
CA LEU A 321 -4.37 5.79 27.12
C LEU A 321 -5.61 4.89 26.95
N GLN A 322 -6.25 4.46 28.05
CA GLN A 322 -7.48 3.67 27.98
C GLN A 322 -8.57 4.39 27.17
N GLN A 323 -8.77 5.69 27.40
CA GLN A 323 -9.77 6.47 26.67
C GLN A 323 -9.49 6.56 25.16
N LYS A 324 -8.22 6.46 24.75
CA LYS A 324 -7.86 6.40 23.32
C LYS A 324 -8.34 5.09 22.69
N PHE A 325 -8.13 3.96 23.37
CA PHE A 325 -8.69 2.68 22.94
C PHE A 325 -10.22 2.73 22.90
N ASP A 326 -10.86 3.21 23.97
CA ASP A 326 -12.32 3.32 24.05
C ASP A 326 -12.90 4.19 22.93
N SER A 327 -12.23 5.30 22.59
CA SER A 327 -12.68 6.22 21.54
C SER A 327 -12.63 5.59 20.15
N VAL A 328 -11.59 4.81 19.84
CA VAL A 328 -11.51 4.09 18.55
C VAL A 328 -12.48 2.93 18.55
N PHE A 329 -12.58 2.17 19.64
CA PHE A 329 -13.52 1.06 19.75
C PHE A 329 -14.96 1.52 19.56
N ALA A 330 -15.40 2.60 20.20
CA ALA A 330 -16.75 3.13 20.05
C ALA A 330 -17.10 3.51 18.60
N GLN A 331 -16.10 3.90 17.80
CA GLN A 331 -16.28 4.18 16.37
C GLN A 331 -16.32 2.91 15.53
N GLN A 332 -15.53 1.91 15.91
CA GLN A 332 -15.23 0.75 15.09
C GLN A 332 -15.96 -0.53 15.48
N GLU A 333 -16.58 -0.60 16.66
CA GLU A 333 -17.22 -1.81 17.19
C GLU A 333 -18.24 -2.40 16.19
N SER A 334 -19.12 -1.56 15.65
CA SER A 334 -20.17 -1.96 14.69
C SER A 334 -19.91 -1.46 13.26
N SER A 335 -18.70 -0.95 12.99
CA SER A 335 -18.35 -0.31 11.71
C SER A 335 -17.89 -1.31 10.66
N GLN A 336 -18.68 -2.37 10.46
CA GLN A 336 -18.30 -3.52 9.64
C GLN A 336 -17.87 -3.12 8.22
N PHE A 337 -18.61 -2.25 7.55
CA PHE A 337 -18.27 -1.76 6.20
C PHE A 337 -17.85 -0.28 6.18
N GLY A 338 -17.46 0.26 7.34
CA GLY A 338 -17.02 1.64 7.45
C GLY A 338 -15.64 1.90 6.84
N THR A 339 -15.33 3.17 6.67
CA THR A 339 -14.07 3.64 6.07
C THR A 339 -12.94 3.83 7.08
N GLY A 340 -13.24 3.82 8.38
CA GLY A 340 -12.25 3.95 9.44
C GLY A 340 -11.22 2.81 9.39
N ARG A 341 -9.93 3.17 9.49
CA ARG A 341 -8.77 2.27 9.56
C ARG A 341 -7.85 2.80 10.65
N TYR A 342 -7.43 1.95 11.59
CA TYR A 342 -6.65 2.39 12.75
C TYR A 342 -5.55 1.41 13.11
N GLN A 343 -4.37 1.94 13.45
CA GLN A 343 -3.26 1.16 13.99
C GLN A 343 -2.83 1.75 15.33
N PHE A 344 -2.86 0.95 16.39
CA PHE A 344 -2.18 1.25 17.63
C PHE A 344 -0.77 0.67 17.59
N LEU A 345 0.23 1.51 17.89
CA LEU A 345 1.63 1.12 18.03
C LEU A 345 2.10 1.41 19.46
N LEU A 346 2.42 0.36 20.21
CA LEU A 346 2.82 0.46 21.61
C LEU A 346 4.34 0.36 21.72
N LYS A 347 5.01 1.45 22.12
CA LYS A 347 6.44 1.44 22.41
C LYS A 347 6.82 0.38 23.46
N PRO A 348 8.06 -0.12 23.47
CA PRO A 348 8.53 -1.01 24.53
C PRO A 348 8.29 -0.44 25.92
N GLY A 349 7.85 -1.29 26.85
CA GLY A 349 7.52 -0.94 28.23
C GLY A 349 6.30 -1.70 28.76
N THR A 350 5.85 -1.32 29.96
CA THR A 350 4.73 -1.97 30.64
C THR A 350 3.54 -1.02 30.79
N TYR A 351 2.40 -1.44 30.27
CA TYR A 351 1.13 -0.75 30.30
C TYR A 351 0.21 -1.42 31.33
N ASN A 352 -0.35 -0.65 32.28
CA ASN A 352 -1.13 -1.21 33.38
C ASN A 352 -2.59 -0.76 33.32
N GLY A 353 -3.51 -1.64 33.69
CA GLY A 353 -4.94 -1.33 33.79
C GLY A 353 -5.57 -1.05 32.42
N ILE A 354 -5.06 -1.70 31.37
CA ILE A 354 -5.56 -1.56 30.01
C ILE A 354 -6.53 -2.70 29.69
N ASN A 355 -7.70 -2.38 29.16
CA ASN A 355 -8.51 -3.32 28.41
C ASN A 355 -8.71 -2.74 27.01
N ALA A 356 -7.85 -3.13 26.08
CA ALA A 356 -7.91 -2.66 24.71
C ALA A 356 -8.95 -3.47 23.93
N GLN A 357 -10.19 -2.97 23.87
CA GLN A 357 -11.23 -3.56 23.03
C GLN A 357 -10.96 -3.22 21.56
N ILE A 358 -10.92 -4.24 20.69
CA ILE A 358 -10.52 -4.08 19.29
C ILE A 358 -11.74 -4.29 18.37
N GLY A 359 -12.18 -3.20 17.74
CA GLY A 359 -13.30 -3.19 16.77
C GLY A 359 -12.86 -3.57 15.36
N PHE A 360 -13.74 -3.34 14.38
CA PHE A 360 -13.40 -3.53 12.97
C PHE A 360 -12.23 -2.63 12.53
N TYR A 361 -11.45 -3.12 11.57
CA TYR A 361 -10.31 -2.45 10.95
C TYR A 361 -9.35 -1.77 11.92
N THR A 362 -9.11 -2.43 13.05
CA THR A 362 -8.22 -1.96 14.10
C THR A 362 -7.14 -2.99 14.34
N SER A 363 -5.90 -2.56 14.25
CA SER A 363 -4.73 -3.37 14.54
C SER A 363 -4.03 -2.84 15.78
N ILE A 364 -3.55 -3.72 16.65
CA ILE A 364 -2.69 -3.39 17.79
C ILE A 364 -1.36 -4.13 17.67
N LEU A 365 -0.25 -3.40 17.81
CA LEU A 365 1.10 -3.95 17.65
C LEU A 365 2.05 -3.39 18.70
N GLY A 366 2.85 -4.26 19.32
CA GLY A 366 3.99 -3.84 20.15
C GLY A 366 5.23 -3.58 19.30
N LEU A 367 5.92 -2.45 19.56
CA LEU A 367 7.10 -2.00 18.82
C LEU A 367 8.42 -2.55 19.38
N GLY A 368 8.36 -3.58 20.24
CA GLY A 368 9.52 -4.36 20.64
C GLY A 368 10.07 -5.22 19.52
N LEU A 369 11.28 -5.78 19.70
CA LEU A 369 11.70 -6.87 18.81
C LEU A 369 11.08 -8.20 19.27
N ASN A 370 10.81 -8.33 20.58
CA ASN A 370 10.16 -9.47 21.19
C ASN A 370 8.79 -9.08 21.77
N PRO A 371 7.86 -10.05 21.91
CA PRO A 371 6.59 -9.81 22.58
C PRO A 371 6.74 -9.26 24.00
N ASP A 372 7.69 -9.80 24.78
CA ASP A 372 7.92 -9.38 26.17
C ASP A 372 8.54 -7.98 26.33
N ASP A 373 8.98 -7.34 25.24
CA ASP A 373 9.46 -5.95 25.29
C ASP A 373 8.29 -4.96 25.45
N THR A 374 7.07 -5.34 25.02
CA THR A 374 5.84 -4.55 25.15
C THR A 374 4.80 -5.35 25.93
N GLN A 375 4.57 -5.00 27.20
CA GLN A 375 3.74 -5.80 28.11
C GLN A 375 2.48 -5.05 28.52
N ILE A 376 1.32 -5.69 28.37
CA ILE A 376 0.03 -5.21 28.87
C ILE A 376 -0.33 -6.03 30.11
N ASN A 377 -0.38 -5.38 31.28
CA ASN A 377 -1.02 -5.90 32.48
C ASN A 377 -2.50 -5.49 32.43
N GLY A 378 -3.30 -6.38 31.87
CA GLY A 378 -4.59 -6.06 31.28
C GLY A 378 -4.91 -7.01 30.13
N ASP A 379 -5.85 -6.62 29.29
CA ASP A 379 -6.48 -7.48 28.29
C ASP A 379 -6.46 -6.81 26.90
N ILE A 380 -6.41 -7.62 25.85
CA ILE A 380 -6.71 -7.20 24.48
C ILE A 380 -7.94 -7.98 24.03
N THR A 381 -9.07 -7.30 24.04
CA THR A 381 -10.36 -7.98 23.97
C THR A 381 -11.00 -7.85 22.60
N VAL A 382 -11.48 -8.97 22.07
CA VAL A 382 -12.59 -9.00 21.13
C VAL A 382 -13.73 -9.79 21.75
N ASP A 383 -14.93 -9.22 21.73
CA ASP A 383 -16.17 -9.88 22.12
C ASP A 383 -17.27 -9.53 21.11
N ALA A 384 -18.47 -10.06 21.28
CA ALA A 384 -19.57 -9.95 20.31
C ALA A 384 -20.78 -9.16 20.83
N GLY A 385 -20.56 -8.19 21.73
CA GLY A 385 -21.64 -7.38 22.31
C GLY A 385 -22.52 -6.70 21.24
N TRP A 386 -21.88 -6.08 20.24
CA TRP A 386 -22.53 -5.40 19.12
C TRP A 386 -23.51 -6.26 18.32
N PHE A 387 -23.30 -7.58 18.31
CA PHE A 387 -24.11 -8.54 17.58
C PHE A 387 -24.70 -9.61 18.50
N ASN A 388 -25.08 -9.21 19.71
CA ASN A 388 -25.82 -10.03 20.68
C ASN A 388 -25.15 -11.37 21.03
N GLY A 389 -23.82 -11.37 21.15
CA GLY A 389 -23.03 -12.55 21.47
C GLY A 389 -22.70 -13.44 20.25
N ASN A 390 -23.13 -13.07 19.05
CA ASN A 390 -22.73 -13.75 17.82
C ASN A 390 -21.43 -13.18 17.25
N ALA A 391 -20.35 -13.95 17.30
CA ALA A 391 -19.03 -13.55 16.82
C ALA A 391 -18.79 -13.87 15.33
N THR A 392 -19.76 -14.42 14.59
CA THR A 392 -19.58 -14.81 13.17
C THR A 392 -19.26 -13.65 12.23
N GLN A 393 -19.32 -12.41 12.70
CA GLN A 393 -18.98 -11.21 11.92
C GLN A 393 -17.80 -10.41 12.52
N ASN A 394 -17.09 -10.95 13.51
CA ASN A 394 -15.94 -10.27 14.13
C ASN A 394 -14.67 -10.36 13.25
N PHE A 395 -14.71 -9.69 12.09
CA PHE A 395 -13.66 -9.71 11.06
C PHE A 395 -12.64 -8.58 11.19
N TRP A 396 -11.64 -8.62 10.30
CA TRP A 396 -10.75 -7.51 9.90
C TRP A 396 -10.11 -6.75 11.06
N ARG A 397 -9.34 -7.43 11.89
CA ARG A 397 -8.61 -6.81 13.02
C ARG A 397 -7.36 -7.61 13.32
N SER A 398 -6.41 -7.09 14.09
CA SER A 398 -5.23 -7.91 14.42
C SER A 398 -4.58 -7.53 15.74
N ALA A 399 -3.90 -8.50 16.35
CA ALA A 399 -2.99 -8.31 17.47
C ALA A 399 -1.63 -8.91 17.15
N GLU A 400 -0.55 -8.14 17.37
CA GLU A 400 0.80 -8.57 17.03
C GLU A 400 1.90 -8.13 18.03
N ASN A 401 2.87 -9.01 18.29
CA ASN A 401 4.16 -8.71 18.92
C ASN A 401 4.09 -7.99 20.29
N LEU A 402 3.33 -8.55 21.23
CA LEU A 402 3.23 -8.03 22.60
C LEU A 402 2.96 -9.16 23.60
N ALA A 403 3.16 -8.90 24.88
CA ALA A 403 2.77 -9.79 25.96
C ALA A 403 1.52 -9.29 26.69
N ILE A 404 0.66 -10.21 27.10
CA ILE A 404 -0.60 -9.95 27.81
C ILE A 404 -0.55 -10.71 29.13
N THR A 405 -0.75 -10.00 30.24
CA THR A 405 -1.04 -10.58 31.57
C THR A 405 -2.50 -10.28 31.89
N PRO A 406 -3.43 -11.18 31.54
CA PRO A 406 -4.86 -10.89 31.58
C PRO A 406 -5.36 -10.61 32.99
N SER A 407 -6.27 -9.65 33.15
CA SER A 407 -6.68 -9.15 34.48
C SER A 407 -7.31 -10.23 35.35
N ASN A 408 -8.00 -11.20 34.74
CA ASN A 408 -8.65 -12.32 35.40
C ASN A 408 -7.93 -13.66 35.14
N GLY A 409 -6.73 -13.63 34.57
CA GLY A 409 -5.95 -14.80 34.17
C GLY A 409 -6.35 -15.43 32.83
N THR A 410 -7.33 -14.90 32.09
CA THR A 410 -7.71 -15.35 30.74
C THR A 410 -8.11 -14.19 29.81
N ASP A 411 -7.33 -13.98 28.74
CA ASP A 411 -7.65 -13.00 27.69
C ASP A 411 -8.78 -13.52 26.80
N ARG A 412 -9.54 -12.64 26.13
CA ARG A 412 -10.60 -13.05 25.18
C ARG A 412 -10.37 -12.48 23.79
N TRP A 413 -10.21 -13.38 22.82
CA TRP A 413 -10.10 -13.07 21.39
C TRP A 413 -11.24 -13.74 20.60
N ALA A 414 -12.47 -13.29 20.82
CA ALA A 414 -13.68 -13.89 20.23
C ALA A 414 -13.92 -13.43 18.79
N VAL A 415 -13.11 -13.94 17.87
CA VAL A 415 -13.08 -13.50 16.46
C VAL A 415 -13.69 -14.51 15.50
N ALA A 416 -13.89 -14.07 14.25
CA ALA A 416 -14.13 -14.93 13.09
C ALA A 416 -12.92 -14.86 12.13
N GLN A 417 -13.13 -14.91 10.82
CA GLN A 417 -12.08 -14.87 9.79
C GLN A 417 -11.34 -13.51 9.74
N ALA A 418 -10.15 -13.49 9.12
CA ALA A 418 -9.28 -12.31 8.94
C ALA A 418 -8.97 -11.54 10.23
N ALA A 419 -8.73 -12.29 11.32
CA ALA A 419 -8.43 -11.74 12.63
C ALA A 419 -7.17 -12.37 13.27
N PRO A 420 -5.98 -12.18 12.66
CA PRO A 420 -4.76 -12.86 13.08
C PRO A 420 -4.33 -12.46 14.49
N PHE A 421 -3.88 -13.47 15.24
CA PHE A 421 -3.22 -13.32 16.53
C PHE A 421 -1.78 -13.86 16.41
N ARG A 422 -0.83 -12.95 16.15
CA ARG A 422 0.54 -13.32 15.79
C ARG A 422 1.54 -12.86 16.83
N ARG A 423 2.52 -13.71 17.15
CA ARG A 423 3.66 -13.29 17.94
C ARG A 423 3.24 -12.72 19.31
N ILE A 424 2.29 -13.35 19.98
CA ILE A 424 1.79 -12.90 21.28
C ILE A 424 2.27 -13.82 22.38
N HIS A 425 2.63 -13.24 23.53
CA HIS A 425 2.87 -13.98 24.76
C HIS A 425 1.71 -13.77 25.74
N VAL A 426 0.78 -14.72 25.83
CA VAL A 426 -0.30 -14.69 26.82
C VAL A 426 0.19 -15.38 28.10
N LYS A 427 0.42 -14.60 29.15
CA LYS A 427 0.82 -15.05 30.50
C LYS A 427 -0.43 -15.48 31.29
N GLY A 428 -1.20 -16.39 30.71
CA GLY A 428 -2.51 -16.83 31.19
C GLY A 428 -3.21 -17.73 30.18
N GLY A 429 -4.52 -17.94 30.35
CA GLY A 429 -5.37 -18.61 29.37
C GLY A 429 -5.79 -17.69 28.22
N LEU A 430 -6.30 -18.28 27.16
CA LEU A 430 -6.87 -17.56 26.02
C LEU A 430 -8.23 -18.15 25.65
N ASN A 431 -9.29 -17.37 25.78
CA ASN A 431 -10.65 -17.75 25.39
C ASN A 431 -10.96 -17.22 23.99
N LEU A 432 -11.39 -18.10 23.09
CA LEU A 432 -11.70 -17.73 21.70
C LEU A 432 -13.21 -17.60 21.46
N ALA A 433 -14.06 -17.87 22.45
CA ALA A 433 -15.51 -17.73 22.32
C ALA A 433 -16.00 -16.40 22.89
N PRO A 434 -17.08 -15.84 22.30
CA PRO A 434 -17.74 -14.68 22.88
C PRO A 434 -18.37 -15.03 24.22
N ASN A 435 -18.67 -14.01 25.03
CA ASN A 435 -19.43 -14.23 26.25
C ASN A 435 -20.77 -14.92 25.93
N GLY A 436 -21.06 -16.01 26.64
CA GLY A 436 -22.26 -16.83 26.42
C GLY A 436 -22.14 -17.94 25.38
N TYR A 437 -20.96 -18.11 24.75
CA TYR A 437 -20.69 -19.19 23.78
C TYR A 437 -21.60 -19.17 22.53
N GLY A 438 -21.94 -17.97 22.05
CA GLY A 438 -22.60 -17.81 20.76
C GLY A 438 -21.75 -18.30 19.59
N TRP A 439 -22.31 -18.27 18.39
CA TRP A 439 -21.62 -18.74 17.18
C TRP A 439 -20.34 -17.95 16.94
N ALA A 440 -19.28 -18.65 16.53
CA ALA A 440 -17.98 -18.08 16.21
C ALA A 440 -17.28 -18.94 15.15
N SER A 441 -16.64 -18.30 14.16
CA SER A 441 -16.08 -18.96 12.97
C SER A 441 -14.64 -18.48 12.70
N GLY A 442 -13.81 -18.51 13.75
CA GLY A 442 -12.38 -18.24 13.65
C GLY A 442 -11.64 -19.41 13.00
N GLY A 443 -10.31 -19.41 12.99
CA GLY A 443 -9.42 -18.33 13.41
C GLY A 443 -7.97 -18.76 13.25
N TYR A 444 -7.05 -17.85 13.53
CA TYR A 444 -5.65 -18.03 13.19
C TYR A 444 -4.73 -17.54 14.31
N ILE A 445 -3.89 -18.44 14.83
CA ILE A 445 -2.80 -18.14 15.76
C ILE A 445 -1.47 -18.59 15.13
N ALA A 446 -0.46 -17.73 15.17
CA ALA A 446 0.89 -18.11 14.78
C ALA A 446 1.96 -17.48 15.66
N ASP A 447 3.11 -18.15 15.74
CA ASP A 447 4.30 -17.67 16.45
C ASP A 447 4.02 -17.24 17.89
N SER A 448 3.04 -17.85 18.57
CA SER A 448 2.55 -17.35 19.85
C SER A 448 2.82 -18.34 20.98
N ARG A 449 2.95 -17.80 22.19
CA ARG A 449 3.08 -18.58 23.43
C ARG A 449 1.91 -18.25 24.35
N ILE A 450 1.13 -19.27 24.67
CA ILE A 450 0.04 -19.18 25.64
C ILE A 450 0.45 -20.08 26.82
N ASP A 451 0.82 -19.47 27.94
CA ASP A 451 1.30 -20.21 29.11
C ASP A 451 0.21 -21.10 29.74
N GLY A 452 -1.05 -20.64 29.66
CA GLY A 452 -2.21 -21.38 30.12
C GLY A 452 -2.88 -22.22 29.02
N THR A 453 -4.18 -22.44 29.19
CA THR A 453 -4.98 -23.26 28.27
C THR A 453 -5.72 -22.37 27.28
N VAL A 454 -5.70 -22.75 26.00
CA VAL A 454 -6.58 -22.16 24.99
C VAL A 454 -7.95 -22.82 25.05
N GLY A 455 -9.00 -22.01 25.12
CA GLY A 455 -10.39 -22.44 25.20
C GLY A 455 -11.22 -21.98 24.00
N PRO A 456 -11.46 -22.84 22.99
CA PRO A 456 -12.25 -22.45 21.82
C PRO A 456 -13.76 -22.48 22.06
N TYR A 457 -14.24 -23.35 22.93
CA TYR A 457 -15.65 -23.56 23.25
C TYR A 457 -16.55 -23.71 22.01
N SER A 458 -17.26 -22.66 21.59
CA SER A 458 -18.20 -22.66 20.46
C SER A 458 -17.54 -22.38 19.10
N GLN A 459 -16.24 -22.08 19.05
CA GLN A 459 -15.51 -21.88 17.80
C GLN A 459 -15.63 -23.12 16.90
N GLN A 460 -16.15 -22.93 15.71
CA GLN A 460 -16.41 -24.00 14.75
C GLN A 460 -15.11 -24.71 14.33
N GLN A 461 -14.10 -23.93 13.97
CA GLN A 461 -12.80 -24.39 13.53
C GLN A 461 -11.70 -23.44 14.02
N TRP A 462 -10.44 -23.87 13.90
CA TRP A 462 -9.28 -23.03 14.19
C TRP A 462 -8.00 -23.59 13.59
N TYR A 463 -7.08 -22.71 13.20
CA TYR A 463 -5.72 -23.05 12.83
C TYR A 463 -4.69 -22.44 13.78
N THR A 464 -3.75 -23.25 14.26
CA THR A 464 -2.61 -22.76 15.04
C THR A 464 -1.32 -23.35 14.50
N ARG A 465 -0.32 -22.50 14.25
CA ARG A 465 1.00 -22.96 13.83
C ARG A 465 2.15 -22.39 14.65
N ASP A 466 3.26 -23.12 14.69
CA ASP A 466 4.55 -22.65 15.20
C ASP A 466 4.46 -21.94 16.55
N SER A 467 3.72 -22.54 17.47
CA SER A 467 3.31 -21.92 18.73
C SER A 467 3.58 -22.85 19.90
N SER A 468 3.41 -22.34 21.12
CA SER A 468 3.40 -23.13 22.34
C SER A 468 2.13 -22.84 23.13
N VAL A 469 1.43 -23.88 23.56
CA VAL A 469 0.25 -23.77 24.43
C VAL A 469 0.43 -24.65 25.66
N GLY A 470 -0.02 -24.18 26.83
CA GLY A 470 -0.07 -25.01 28.04
C GLY A 470 -1.10 -26.13 27.95
N GLY A 471 -2.15 -25.93 27.15
CA GLY A 471 -3.13 -26.95 26.79
C GLY A 471 -4.23 -26.42 25.88
N TRP A 472 -5.16 -27.30 25.51
CA TRP A 472 -6.29 -27.01 24.63
C TRP A 472 -7.55 -27.71 25.14
N THR A 473 -8.65 -26.98 25.40
CA THR A 473 -9.82 -27.56 26.11
C THR A 473 -10.68 -28.50 25.25
N ASN A 474 -11.04 -28.08 24.04
CA ASN A 474 -12.01 -28.77 23.18
C ASN A 474 -11.83 -28.37 21.70
N GLY A 475 -12.50 -29.10 20.80
CA GLY A 475 -12.74 -28.65 19.43
C GLY A 475 -14.18 -28.93 19.02
N VAL A 476 -14.65 -28.30 17.94
CA VAL A 476 -16.01 -28.44 17.45
C VAL A 476 -16.03 -29.24 16.15
N TRP A 477 -15.58 -28.67 15.03
CA TRP A 477 -15.56 -29.36 13.74
C TRP A 477 -14.14 -29.67 13.25
N ASN A 478 -13.27 -28.67 13.18
CA ASN A 478 -11.92 -28.81 12.63
C ASN A 478 -10.91 -27.91 13.39
N MET A 479 -10.10 -28.50 14.27
CA MET A 479 -9.02 -27.77 14.94
C MET A 479 -7.69 -28.36 14.48
N THR A 480 -6.94 -27.58 13.69
CA THR A 480 -5.71 -28.04 13.05
C THR A 480 -4.48 -27.36 13.67
N PHE A 481 -3.44 -28.15 13.93
CA PHE A 481 -2.18 -27.73 14.53
C PHE A 481 -0.99 -28.16 13.69
N THR A 482 -0.02 -27.27 13.46
CA THR A 482 1.27 -27.64 12.85
C THR A 482 2.42 -26.99 13.61
N GLY A 483 3.44 -27.76 14.01
CA GLY A 483 4.57 -27.15 14.73
C GLY A 483 4.18 -26.61 16.12
N VAL A 484 3.10 -27.08 16.73
CA VAL A 484 2.61 -26.54 18.01
C VAL A 484 3.07 -27.42 19.18
N GLN A 485 3.83 -26.82 20.10
CA GLN A 485 4.18 -27.45 21.37
C GLN A 485 2.96 -27.43 22.29
N GLY A 486 2.60 -28.58 22.86
CA GLY A 486 1.43 -28.72 23.73
C GLY A 486 0.09 -28.90 23.01
N ALA A 487 0.09 -29.01 21.67
CA ALA A 487 -1.11 -29.37 20.92
C ALA A 487 -1.62 -30.77 21.29
N PRO A 488 -2.95 -31.01 21.26
CA PRO A 488 -3.50 -32.35 21.41
C PRO A 488 -3.03 -33.26 20.28
N ALA A 489 -2.96 -34.57 20.54
CA ALA A 489 -2.71 -35.55 19.48
C ALA A 489 -3.88 -35.60 18.49
N THR A 490 -3.59 -35.94 17.22
CA THR A 490 -4.60 -36.18 16.19
C THR A 490 -5.62 -37.22 16.67
N ASN A 491 -6.90 -36.92 16.51
CA ASN A 491 -8.00 -37.81 16.87
C ASN A 491 -9.22 -37.64 15.95
N PHE A 492 -9.01 -37.21 14.70
CA PHE A 492 -10.11 -36.79 13.81
C PHE A 492 -11.14 -37.89 13.50
N ASP A 493 -10.75 -39.15 13.64
CA ASP A 493 -11.62 -40.33 13.52
C ASP A 493 -12.80 -40.33 14.52
N SER A 494 -12.59 -39.74 15.69
CA SER A 494 -13.53 -39.72 16.82
C SER A 494 -13.75 -38.32 17.40
N GLY A 495 -12.93 -37.36 16.98
CA GLY A 495 -12.89 -35.98 17.46
C GLY A 495 -12.54 -35.00 16.33
N PRO A 496 -12.13 -33.77 16.67
CA PRO A 496 -11.94 -32.70 15.69
C PRO A 496 -10.46 -32.33 15.46
N TYR A 497 -9.49 -33.06 16.03
CA TYR A 497 -8.08 -32.64 16.02
C TYR A 497 -7.29 -33.25 14.87
N THR A 498 -6.61 -32.38 14.13
CA THR A 498 -5.58 -32.70 13.14
C THR A 498 -4.27 -32.06 13.59
N SER A 499 -3.27 -32.86 13.94
CA SER A 499 -2.00 -32.36 14.49
C SER A 499 -0.80 -32.91 13.72
N LEU A 500 0.03 -32.00 13.21
CA LEU A 500 1.31 -32.29 12.59
C LEU A 500 2.45 -31.76 13.46
N ASP A 501 3.52 -32.54 13.57
CA ASP A 501 4.63 -32.21 14.48
C ASP A 501 5.35 -30.92 14.09
N THR A 502 5.41 -30.62 12.79
CA THR A 502 6.11 -29.47 12.24
C THR A 502 5.33 -28.81 11.11
N THR A 503 5.45 -27.50 10.95
CA THR A 503 5.06 -26.80 9.72
C THR A 503 6.17 -26.97 8.67
N PRO A 504 5.91 -27.52 7.46
CA PRO A 504 6.98 -27.88 6.52
C PRO A 504 7.89 -26.72 6.14
N VAL A 505 7.28 -25.58 5.81
CA VAL A 505 7.94 -24.30 5.60
C VAL A 505 7.06 -23.24 6.23
N SER A 506 7.65 -22.36 7.03
CA SER A 506 6.98 -21.15 7.49
C SER A 506 7.97 -19.99 7.51
N ARG A 507 7.44 -18.78 7.47
CA ARG A 507 8.24 -17.58 7.60
C ARG A 507 7.37 -16.55 8.28
N GLU A 508 7.80 -16.05 9.44
CA GLU A 508 6.96 -15.13 10.19
C GLU A 508 6.79 -13.81 9.43
N LYS A 509 5.62 -13.19 9.62
CA LYS A 509 5.23 -11.96 8.94
C LYS A 509 6.20 -10.83 9.29
N PRO A 510 6.60 -9.97 8.32
CA PRO A 510 7.31 -8.75 8.65
C PRO A 510 6.47 -7.84 9.56
N PHE A 511 7.14 -7.14 10.47
CA PHE A 511 6.48 -6.23 11.40
C PHE A 511 7.34 -5.01 11.72
N LEU A 512 6.66 -3.89 12.01
CA LEU A 512 7.31 -2.64 12.41
C LEU A 512 7.78 -2.75 13.87
N TYR A 513 8.97 -2.27 14.18
CA TYR A 513 9.49 -2.18 15.54
C TYR A 513 10.39 -0.95 15.71
N LEU A 514 10.74 -0.64 16.97
CA LEU A 514 11.70 0.40 17.32
C LEU A 514 13.06 -0.20 17.69
N ASP A 515 14.10 0.25 16.99
CA ASP A 515 15.48 0.10 17.41
C ASP A 515 15.94 1.41 18.06
N GLY A 516 15.87 1.47 19.39
CA GLY A 516 15.96 2.73 20.13
C GLY A 516 14.77 3.64 19.80
N SER A 517 15.01 4.75 19.10
CA SER A 517 13.98 5.69 18.63
C SER A 517 13.70 5.59 17.12
N THR A 518 14.40 4.69 16.41
CA THR A 518 14.31 4.56 14.95
C THR A 518 13.34 3.45 14.57
N TYR A 519 12.37 3.78 13.71
CA TYR A 519 11.50 2.77 13.11
C TYR A 519 12.27 1.89 12.13
N LYS A 520 12.06 0.58 12.26
CA LYS A 520 12.54 -0.43 11.34
C LYS A 520 11.45 -1.48 11.10
N VAL A 521 11.52 -2.18 9.98
CA VAL A 521 10.72 -3.37 9.71
C VAL A 521 11.62 -4.59 9.90
N PHE A 522 11.29 -5.45 10.85
CA PHE A 522 11.94 -6.74 10.99
C PHE A 522 11.37 -7.70 9.95
N VAL A 523 12.24 -8.41 9.24
CA VAL A 523 11.92 -9.38 8.19
C VAL A 523 12.43 -10.74 8.66
N PRO A 524 11.56 -11.57 9.27
CA PRO A 524 11.95 -12.86 9.80
C PRO A 524 12.49 -13.81 8.72
N ALA A 525 13.50 -14.60 9.09
CA ALA A 525 14.05 -15.64 8.24
C ALA A 525 13.05 -16.80 8.05
N LYS A 526 13.13 -17.47 6.89
CA LYS A 526 12.39 -18.70 6.63
C LYS A 526 12.82 -19.80 7.62
N ARG A 527 11.86 -20.57 8.11
CA ARG A 527 12.06 -21.80 8.89
C ARG A 527 11.53 -22.99 8.11
N THR A 528 12.24 -24.10 8.18
CA THR A 528 11.84 -25.39 7.60
C THR A 528 11.60 -26.37 8.73
N ASN A 529 10.54 -27.17 8.64
CA ASN A 529 10.09 -28.05 9.72
C ASN A 529 9.96 -27.27 11.04
N ALA A 530 9.30 -26.12 10.97
CA ALA A 530 9.17 -25.22 12.09
C ALA A 530 8.32 -25.85 13.21
N ARG A 531 8.72 -25.58 14.45
CA ARG A 531 8.03 -26.01 15.66
C ARG A 531 8.33 -25.03 16.80
N GLY A 532 7.27 -24.59 17.48
CA GLY A 532 7.35 -23.57 18.52
C GLY A 532 7.67 -22.18 17.97
N VAL A 533 7.74 -21.21 18.89
CA VAL A 533 7.93 -19.80 18.56
C VAL A 533 9.33 -19.52 17.98
N SER A 534 9.41 -18.47 17.16
CA SER A 534 10.64 -17.96 16.53
C SER A 534 11.48 -17.07 17.46
N TRP A 535 10.86 -16.58 18.54
CA TRP A 535 11.44 -15.64 19.50
C TRP A 535 11.79 -16.32 20.83
N PRO A 536 12.80 -15.82 21.58
CA PRO A 536 13.54 -14.58 21.37
C PRO A 536 14.74 -14.70 20.40
N ALA A 537 14.91 -15.83 19.70
CA ALA A 537 16.04 -16.05 18.81
C ALA A 537 16.08 -15.06 17.62
N ASN A 538 14.92 -14.73 17.04
CA ASN A 538 14.74 -13.67 16.04
C ASN A 538 15.75 -13.71 14.89
N ALA A 539 15.88 -14.85 14.23
CA ALA A 539 16.62 -14.93 12.97
C ALA A 539 15.89 -14.11 11.89
N GLY A 540 16.59 -13.17 11.26
CA GLY A 540 16.02 -12.27 10.25
C GLY A 540 16.91 -11.05 10.01
N THR A 541 16.40 -10.09 9.25
CA THR A 541 17.05 -8.80 8.97
C THR A 541 16.14 -7.64 9.35
N SER A 542 16.70 -6.45 9.55
CA SER A 542 15.92 -5.24 9.85
C SER A 542 16.15 -4.19 8.78
N LEU A 543 15.09 -3.80 8.08
CA LEU A 543 15.11 -2.74 7.08
C LEU A 543 14.74 -1.41 7.74
N PRO A 544 15.54 -0.35 7.62
CA PRO A 544 15.19 0.97 8.13
C PRO A 544 14.00 1.57 7.37
N LEU A 545 13.19 2.38 8.05
CA LEU A 545 11.97 2.96 7.47
C LEU A 545 12.26 3.90 6.26
N ASP A 546 13.47 4.47 6.17
CA ASP A 546 13.91 5.26 5.01
C ASP A 546 14.06 4.44 3.72
N GLN A 547 13.99 3.10 3.79
CA GLN A 547 13.89 2.20 2.64
C GLN A 547 12.44 1.87 2.27
N PHE A 548 11.44 2.49 2.90
CA PHE A 548 10.02 2.29 2.60
C PHE A 548 9.40 3.60 2.13
N TYR A 549 8.67 3.55 1.03
CA TYR A 549 7.67 4.58 0.77
C TYR A 549 6.50 4.38 1.74
N VAL A 550 6.30 5.36 2.61
CA VAL A 550 5.17 5.41 3.55
C VAL A 550 3.94 5.92 2.79
N VAL A 551 3.13 4.99 2.32
CA VAL A 551 1.94 5.28 1.52
C VAL A 551 0.85 5.83 2.44
N LYS A 552 0.30 7.00 2.09
CA LYS A 552 -0.77 7.69 2.81
C LYS A 552 -1.94 8.00 1.86
N PRO A 553 -3.17 8.17 2.38
CA PRO A 553 -4.30 8.56 1.56
C PRO A 553 -3.97 9.76 0.65
N GLY A 554 -4.33 9.66 -0.63
CA GLY A 554 -3.97 10.63 -1.67
C GLY A 554 -2.75 10.23 -2.52
N ALA A 555 -1.98 9.22 -2.12
CA ALA A 555 -0.97 8.62 -2.99
C ALA A 555 -1.64 7.95 -4.21
N THR A 556 -1.09 8.19 -5.40
CA THR A 556 -1.54 7.53 -6.63
C THR A 556 -0.78 6.23 -6.87
N ALA A 557 -1.38 5.30 -7.62
CA ALA A 557 -0.70 4.08 -8.03
C ALA A 557 0.58 4.38 -8.86
N ALA A 558 0.60 5.48 -9.63
CA ALA A 558 1.80 5.95 -10.33
C ALA A 558 2.97 6.23 -9.35
N THR A 559 2.70 6.94 -8.26
CA THR A 559 3.72 7.26 -7.24
C THR A 559 4.18 5.99 -6.52
N ILE A 560 3.27 5.05 -6.25
CA ILE A 560 3.59 3.76 -5.64
C ILE A 560 4.54 2.96 -6.56
N ASN A 561 4.22 2.84 -7.85
CA ASN A 561 5.07 2.16 -8.83
C ASN A 561 6.41 2.89 -9.04
N GLN A 562 6.41 4.22 -8.99
CA GLN A 562 7.64 5.01 -9.02
C GLN A 562 8.54 4.64 -7.83
N ALA A 563 8.00 4.53 -6.61
CA ALA A 563 8.76 4.13 -5.43
C ALA A 563 9.36 2.72 -5.57
N LEU A 564 8.56 1.76 -6.06
CA LEU A 564 9.02 0.40 -6.32
C LEU A 564 10.18 0.36 -7.32
N SER A 565 10.05 1.10 -8.42
CA SER A 565 11.11 1.20 -9.45
C SER A 565 12.38 1.89 -8.95
N GLN A 566 12.28 2.75 -7.93
CA GLN A 566 13.41 3.41 -7.27
C GLN A 566 14.15 2.52 -6.27
N GLY A 567 13.65 1.33 -5.96
CA GLY A 567 14.25 0.45 -4.98
C GLY A 567 13.64 0.52 -3.58
N LEU A 568 12.56 1.29 -3.37
CA LEU A 568 11.86 1.33 -2.08
C LEU A 568 10.94 0.12 -1.90
N ASN A 569 10.73 -0.24 -0.64
CA ASN A 569 9.65 -1.10 -0.17
C ASN A 569 8.38 -0.27 0.04
N LEU A 570 7.25 -0.91 0.36
CA LEU A 570 5.98 -0.21 0.60
C LEU A 570 5.50 -0.45 2.03
N LEU A 571 5.14 0.64 2.72
CA LEU A 571 4.42 0.60 3.99
C LEU A 571 3.11 1.37 3.82
N PHE A 572 2.00 0.66 3.67
CA PHE A 572 0.68 1.27 3.61
C PHE A 572 0.19 1.60 5.01
N THR A 573 0.03 2.89 5.28
CA THR A 573 -0.58 3.37 6.53
C THR A 573 -2.09 3.09 6.52
N PRO A 574 -2.79 3.11 7.66
CA PRO A 574 -4.21 2.78 7.71
C PRO A 574 -5.05 3.74 6.86
N GLY A 575 -5.69 3.23 5.83
CA GLY A 575 -6.50 3.99 4.88
C GLY A 575 -7.09 3.12 3.77
N ILE A 576 -7.92 3.72 2.92
CA ILE A 576 -8.45 3.11 1.70
C ILE A 576 -7.81 3.82 0.51
N TYR A 577 -7.26 3.04 -0.42
CA TYR A 577 -6.43 3.49 -1.53
C TYR A 577 -7.06 3.05 -2.85
N HIS A 578 -7.61 4.01 -3.58
CA HIS A 578 -8.12 3.78 -4.92
C HIS A 578 -6.99 3.76 -5.94
N LEU A 579 -6.99 2.78 -6.84
CA LEU A 579 -5.94 2.53 -7.81
C LEU A 579 -6.49 2.72 -9.23
N ASP A 580 -5.86 3.61 -9.99
CA ASP A 580 -6.16 3.87 -11.41
C ASP A 580 -5.25 3.09 -12.37
N GLN A 581 -4.27 2.36 -11.83
CA GLN A 581 -3.41 1.40 -12.52
C GLN A 581 -2.92 0.35 -11.52
N THR A 582 -2.55 -0.83 -12.03
CA THR A 582 -2.05 -1.94 -11.22
C THR A 582 -0.74 -1.59 -10.54
N ILE A 583 -0.55 -2.04 -9.30
CA ILE A 583 0.73 -1.94 -8.59
C ILE A 583 1.65 -3.07 -9.05
N ASP A 584 2.83 -2.75 -9.56
CA ASP A 584 3.78 -3.71 -10.14
C ASP A 584 5.00 -3.95 -9.24
N VAL A 585 4.98 -5.03 -8.47
CA VAL A 585 6.09 -5.46 -7.61
C VAL A 585 7.04 -6.35 -8.41
N THR A 586 8.09 -5.75 -8.95
CA THR A 586 9.02 -6.43 -9.87
C THR A 586 10.39 -6.76 -9.29
N ARG A 587 10.72 -6.20 -8.12
CA ARG A 587 12.03 -6.36 -7.47
C ARG A 587 11.98 -7.48 -6.43
N ALA A 588 12.95 -8.39 -6.48
CA ALA A 588 13.15 -9.42 -5.47
C ALA A 588 13.27 -8.81 -4.05
N ASP A 589 12.90 -9.58 -3.03
CA ASP A 589 12.94 -9.19 -1.62
C ASP A 589 12.11 -7.96 -1.23
N THR A 590 11.24 -7.47 -2.12
CA THR A 590 10.38 -6.32 -1.82
C THR A 590 9.39 -6.67 -0.71
N VAL A 591 9.33 -5.81 0.31
CA VAL A 591 8.32 -5.89 1.38
C VAL A 591 7.18 -4.91 1.07
N VAL A 592 5.95 -5.44 1.06
CA VAL A 592 4.70 -4.69 1.00
C VAL A 592 3.93 -4.97 2.29
N LEU A 593 3.99 -4.03 3.23
CA LEU A 593 3.40 -4.16 4.55
C LEU A 593 2.24 -3.17 4.73
N GLY A 594 1.08 -3.65 5.13
CA GLY A 594 -0.08 -2.86 5.53
C GLY A 594 -0.18 -2.73 7.05
N LEU A 595 -0.59 -1.55 7.50
CA LEU A 595 -0.94 -1.25 8.89
C LEU A 595 -2.45 -1.00 8.99
N GLY A 596 -3.07 -1.42 10.10
CA GLY A 596 -4.47 -1.11 10.40
C GLY A 596 -5.46 -1.50 9.31
N LEU A 597 -5.24 -2.66 8.65
CA LEU A 597 -6.08 -3.16 7.55
C LEU A 597 -6.16 -2.17 6.38
N ALA A 598 -5.02 -1.57 6.01
CA ALA A 598 -4.88 -0.78 4.78
C ALA A 598 -5.56 -1.50 3.61
N THR A 599 -6.41 -0.79 2.87
CA THR A 599 -7.31 -1.39 1.87
C THR A 599 -7.01 -0.84 0.49
N LEU A 600 -6.76 -1.71 -0.48
CA LEU A 600 -6.52 -1.37 -1.88
C LEU A 600 -7.79 -1.63 -2.69
N VAL A 601 -8.23 -0.64 -3.47
CA VAL A 601 -9.45 -0.72 -4.31
C VAL A 601 -9.06 -0.48 -5.76
N PRO A 602 -9.05 -1.50 -6.63
CA PRO A 602 -8.82 -1.30 -8.05
C PRO A 602 -10.05 -0.66 -8.70
N ASP A 603 -9.85 0.48 -9.36
CA ASP A 603 -10.89 1.15 -10.13
C ASP A 603 -10.86 0.70 -11.60
N ASN A 604 -11.97 0.87 -12.31
CA ASN A 604 -12.05 0.66 -13.76
C ASN A 604 -11.73 -0.77 -14.25
N GLY A 605 -11.83 -1.78 -13.37
CA GLY A 605 -11.66 -3.20 -13.72
C GLY A 605 -10.21 -3.60 -13.96
N ILE A 606 -9.24 -2.82 -13.45
CA ILE A 606 -7.84 -3.22 -13.40
C ILE A 606 -7.61 -4.26 -12.30
N ASP A 607 -6.46 -4.91 -12.33
CA ASP A 607 -6.01 -5.71 -11.21
C ASP A 607 -5.36 -4.81 -10.14
N ALA A 608 -5.49 -5.13 -8.85
CA ALA A 608 -4.94 -4.29 -7.79
C ALA A 608 -3.40 -4.38 -7.74
N MET A 609 -2.85 -5.58 -7.87
CA MET A 609 -1.41 -5.81 -7.75
C MET A 609 -0.94 -7.02 -8.56
N HIS A 610 0.18 -6.84 -9.26
CA HIS A 610 0.97 -7.91 -9.87
C HIS A 610 2.32 -8.03 -9.16
N VAL A 611 2.71 -9.24 -8.83
CA VAL A 611 4.06 -9.59 -8.38
C VAL A 611 4.75 -10.36 -9.49
N ALA A 612 5.95 -9.94 -9.88
CA ALA A 612 6.75 -10.66 -10.87
C ALA A 612 7.24 -12.00 -10.32
N ASP A 613 7.66 -12.90 -11.21
CA ASP A 613 8.27 -14.19 -10.86
C ASP A 613 9.70 -14.00 -10.32
N VAL A 614 9.80 -13.47 -9.09
CA VAL A 614 11.05 -13.09 -8.42
C VAL A 614 11.07 -13.59 -6.97
N ASP A 615 12.28 -13.83 -6.46
CA ASP A 615 12.50 -14.29 -5.10
C ASP A 615 11.97 -13.31 -4.05
N GLY A 616 11.49 -13.86 -2.94
CA GLY A 616 11.55 -13.19 -1.66
C GLY A 616 10.58 -12.03 -1.45
N VAL A 617 9.60 -11.79 -2.33
CA VAL A 617 8.58 -10.75 -2.05
C VAL A 617 7.81 -11.10 -0.77
N ARG A 618 7.43 -10.09 0.01
CA ARG A 618 6.62 -10.23 1.23
C ARG A 618 5.37 -9.37 1.13
N LEU A 619 4.22 -9.99 0.89
CA LEU A 619 2.92 -9.32 0.97
C LEU A 619 2.31 -9.56 2.35
N ALA A 620 2.03 -8.49 3.10
CA ALA A 620 1.64 -8.60 4.50
C ALA A 620 0.60 -7.58 4.95
N GLY A 621 -0.52 -8.03 5.53
CA GLY A 621 -1.38 -7.19 6.40
C GLY A 621 -2.27 -6.15 5.71
N PHE A 622 -2.73 -6.41 4.48
CA PHE A 622 -3.63 -5.51 3.75
C PHE A 622 -4.85 -6.25 3.19
N LEU A 623 -5.92 -5.49 2.96
CA LEU A 623 -7.15 -5.93 2.31
C LEU A 623 -7.13 -5.45 0.85
N ILE A 624 -7.52 -6.30 -0.10
CA ILE A 624 -7.93 -5.88 -1.43
C ILE A 624 -9.46 -5.94 -1.49
N ASP A 625 -10.09 -4.82 -1.81
CA ASP A 625 -11.55 -4.69 -1.88
C ASP A 625 -11.94 -4.39 -3.32
N ALA A 626 -12.71 -5.28 -3.95
CA ALA A 626 -12.99 -5.19 -5.37
C ALA A 626 -13.84 -3.95 -5.71
N GLY A 627 -13.45 -3.24 -6.78
CA GLY A 627 -14.25 -2.17 -7.35
C GLY A 627 -15.52 -2.67 -8.04
N PRO A 628 -16.46 -1.77 -8.37
CA PRO A 628 -17.74 -2.11 -9.01
C PRO A 628 -17.60 -2.55 -10.48
N VAL A 629 -16.44 -2.34 -11.10
CA VAL A 629 -16.13 -2.81 -12.46
C VAL A 629 -15.32 -4.10 -12.34
N ASN A 630 -15.76 -5.14 -13.05
CA ASN A 630 -15.15 -6.47 -12.95
C ASN A 630 -13.65 -6.45 -13.30
N SER A 631 -12.81 -6.78 -12.32
CA SER A 631 -11.38 -7.05 -12.53
C SER A 631 -11.19 -8.47 -13.08
N ASP A 632 -10.18 -8.71 -13.91
CA ASP A 632 -9.88 -10.09 -14.33
C ASP A 632 -9.29 -10.88 -13.15
N THR A 633 -8.31 -10.27 -12.48
CA THR A 633 -7.72 -10.79 -11.23
C THR A 633 -7.57 -9.67 -10.22
N LEU A 634 -7.65 -9.91 -8.90
CA LEU A 634 -7.33 -8.85 -7.93
C LEU A 634 -5.85 -8.86 -7.54
N LEU A 635 -5.29 -10.05 -7.29
CA LEU A 635 -3.87 -10.25 -7.01
C LEU A 635 -3.29 -11.37 -7.88
N GLN A 636 -2.24 -11.05 -8.65
CA GLN A 636 -1.49 -12.03 -9.44
C GLN A 636 -0.06 -12.15 -8.91
N ILE A 637 0.41 -13.38 -8.67
CA ILE A 637 1.78 -13.69 -8.23
C ILE A 637 2.46 -14.55 -9.29
N GLY A 638 3.45 -13.99 -9.97
CA GLY A 638 4.05 -14.54 -11.17
C GLY A 638 3.16 -14.32 -12.40
N GLN A 639 3.76 -14.07 -13.55
CA GLN A 639 3.05 -14.06 -14.83
C GLN A 639 2.55 -15.48 -15.20
N PRO A 640 1.50 -15.62 -16.03
CA PRO A 640 1.10 -16.92 -16.56
C PRO A 640 2.27 -17.66 -17.24
N GLY A 641 2.47 -18.92 -16.87
CA GLY A 641 3.61 -19.72 -17.35
C GLY A 641 4.93 -19.47 -16.60
N ALA A 642 4.89 -18.77 -15.46
CA ALA A 642 5.96 -18.82 -14.45
C ALA A 642 6.30 -20.27 -14.06
N GLY A 643 7.54 -20.48 -13.65
CA GLY A 643 8.07 -21.80 -13.31
C GLY A 643 9.52 -21.76 -12.82
N ALA A 644 9.94 -20.60 -12.28
CA ALA A 644 11.21 -20.49 -11.59
C ALA A 644 11.08 -21.07 -10.18
N ASP A 645 12.04 -21.91 -9.78
CA ASP A 645 12.12 -22.42 -8.41
C ASP A 645 12.52 -21.29 -7.46
N HIS A 646 11.69 -21.04 -6.46
CA HIS A 646 11.90 -20.02 -5.43
C HIS A 646 12.06 -20.67 -4.05
N SER A 647 12.25 -21.99 -3.98
CA SER A 647 12.27 -22.80 -2.76
C SER A 647 13.20 -22.27 -1.67
N ALA A 648 14.34 -21.66 -2.04
CA ALA A 648 15.30 -21.06 -1.13
C ALA A 648 14.75 -19.80 -0.45
N ASN A 649 14.12 -18.90 -1.21
CA ASN A 649 13.57 -17.62 -0.74
C ASN A 649 12.21 -17.36 -1.40
N PRO A 650 11.16 -18.08 -0.99
CA PRO A 650 9.86 -18.03 -1.67
C PRO A 650 9.19 -16.68 -1.50
N THR A 651 8.17 -16.39 -2.30
CA THR A 651 7.27 -15.25 -2.06
C THR A 651 6.26 -15.56 -0.94
N THR A 652 6.12 -14.59 -0.03
CA THR A 652 5.15 -14.35 1.08
C THR A 652 3.74 -13.87 0.75
N VAL A 653 2.67 -14.56 1.15
CA VAL A 653 1.33 -13.92 1.29
C VAL A 653 0.80 -14.12 2.70
N GLN A 654 0.72 -13.06 3.52
CA GLN A 654 0.43 -13.19 4.96
C GLN A 654 -0.55 -12.14 5.46
N ASP A 655 -1.70 -12.55 6.01
CA ASP A 655 -2.77 -11.62 6.40
C ASP A 655 -3.17 -10.70 5.23
N VAL A 656 -3.13 -11.24 4.01
CA VAL A 656 -3.66 -10.59 2.82
C VAL A 656 -5.06 -11.10 2.62
N PHE A 657 -6.02 -10.19 2.63
CA PHE A 657 -7.43 -10.52 2.56
C PHE A 657 -8.03 -9.98 1.26
N VAL A 658 -9.08 -10.63 0.77
CA VAL A 658 -9.86 -10.14 -0.37
C VAL A 658 -11.33 -10.06 0.02
N ARG A 659 -11.97 -8.95 -0.33
CA ARG A 659 -13.41 -8.75 -0.25
C ARG A 659 -13.98 -8.42 -1.62
N ILE A 660 -15.11 -9.04 -1.97
CA ILE A 660 -15.86 -8.77 -3.20
C ILE A 660 -17.33 -8.53 -2.85
N GLY A 661 -17.70 -7.25 -2.74
CA GLY A 661 -19.03 -6.81 -2.30
C GLY A 661 -19.13 -6.49 -0.80
N GLY A 662 -20.34 -6.22 -0.32
CA GLY A 662 -20.64 -5.96 1.10
C GLY A 662 -20.57 -4.48 1.49
N ALA A 663 -19.61 -3.73 0.95
CA ALA A 663 -19.50 -2.26 1.08
C ALA A 663 -20.00 -1.50 -0.17
N GLY A 664 -20.74 -2.17 -1.04
CA GLY A 664 -21.06 -1.75 -2.40
C GLY A 664 -20.98 -2.94 -3.34
N ALA A 665 -21.28 -2.75 -4.63
CA ALA A 665 -21.02 -3.80 -5.62
C ALA A 665 -19.50 -3.93 -5.83
N GLY A 666 -19.00 -5.17 -5.86
CA GLY A 666 -17.62 -5.49 -6.19
C GLY A 666 -17.60 -6.71 -7.09
N LEU A 667 -16.77 -6.72 -8.14
CA LEU A 667 -16.75 -7.79 -9.14
C LEU A 667 -15.31 -8.20 -9.48
N ALA A 668 -15.05 -9.50 -9.55
CA ALA A 668 -13.78 -10.03 -10.05
C ALA A 668 -13.97 -11.42 -10.64
N ALA A 669 -13.33 -11.74 -11.77
CA ALA A 669 -13.37 -13.09 -12.32
C ALA A 669 -12.55 -14.06 -11.44
N ASN A 670 -11.36 -13.65 -11.02
CA ASN A 670 -10.48 -14.36 -10.10
C ASN A 670 -10.10 -13.43 -8.93
N SER A 671 -10.10 -13.92 -7.69
CA SER A 671 -9.57 -13.12 -6.57
C SER A 671 -8.05 -13.14 -6.55
N VAL A 672 -7.47 -14.32 -6.45
CA VAL A 672 -6.01 -14.50 -6.37
C VAL A 672 -5.57 -15.59 -7.34
N VAL A 673 -4.54 -15.29 -8.13
CA VAL A 673 -3.88 -16.24 -9.02
C VAL A 673 -2.40 -16.35 -8.64
N VAL A 674 -1.95 -17.56 -8.34
CA VAL A 674 -0.57 -17.88 -7.97
C VAL A 674 0.05 -18.74 -9.06
N ASN A 675 0.89 -18.14 -9.88
CA ASN A 675 1.64 -18.80 -10.95
C ASN A 675 3.07 -19.15 -10.54
N SER A 676 3.71 -18.35 -9.68
CA SER A 676 5.07 -18.65 -9.20
C SER A 676 5.10 -19.92 -8.35
N ASP A 677 6.17 -20.69 -8.50
CA ASP A 677 6.42 -21.88 -7.69
C ASP A 677 6.82 -21.49 -6.26
N ASP A 678 6.70 -22.44 -5.33
CA ASP A 678 7.12 -22.34 -3.92
C ASP A 678 6.46 -21.25 -3.06
N VAL A 679 5.49 -20.50 -3.61
CA VAL A 679 4.79 -19.44 -2.86
C VAL A 679 4.21 -20.01 -1.57
N VAL A 680 4.41 -19.28 -0.46
CA VAL A 680 3.83 -19.63 0.83
C VAL A 680 2.71 -18.66 1.16
N ILE A 681 1.48 -19.18 1.14
CA ILE A 681 0.25 -18.48 1.56
C ILE A 681 0.00 -18.83 3.02
N ASP A 682 0.20 -17.87 3.92
CA ASP A 682 0.14 -18.07 5.36
C ASP A 682 -0.87 -17.12 6.01
N HIS A 683 -2.10 -17.61 6.17
CA HIS A 683 -3.32 -16.87 6.49
C HIS A 683 -3.78 -15.94 5.37
N THR A 684 -4.83 -16.36 4.67
CA THR A 684 -5.60 -15.52 3.77
C THR A 684 -7.09 -15.80 3.95
N TRP A 685 -7.90 -14.78 3.74
CA TRP A 685 -9.34 -14.90 3.64
C TRP A 685 -9.79 -14.25 2.34
N LEU A 686 -10.31 -15.07 1.44
CA LEU A 686 -10.86 -14.61 0.16
C LEU A 686 -12.38 -14.76 0.25
N TRP A 687 -13.08 -13.64 0.32
CA TRP A 687 -14.49 -13.62 0.67
C TRP A 687 -15.30 -12.88 -0.39
N ARG A 688 -16.11 -13.63 -1.15
CA ARG A 688 -17.24 -13.05 -1.87
C ARG A 688 -18.33 -12.77 -0.84
N ALA A 689 -18.75 -11.51 -0.73
CA ALA A 689 -19.63 -11.10 0.34
C ALA A 689 -20.98 -11.85 0.32
N ASP A 690 -21.39 -12.42 1.45
CA ASP A 690 -22.71 -13.03 1.66
C ASP A 690 -23.74 -12.06 2.28
N HIS A 691 -23.28 -10.93 2.82
CA HIS A 691 -24.11 -9.89 3.43
C HIS A 691 -23.51 -8.48 3.25
N GLY A 692 -24.32 -7.46 3.59
CA GLY A 692 -24.00 -6.05 3.35
C GLY A 692 -24.70 -5.51 2.11
N THR A 693 -24.21 -4.39 1.58
CA THR A 693 -24.75 -3.79 0.35
C THR A 693 -24.05 -4.34 -0.89
N GLY A 694 -24.74 -4.35 -2.04
CA GLY A 694 -24.17 -4.82 -3.30
C GLY A 694 -23.92 -6.33 -3.37
N VAL A 695 -24.67 -7.13 -2.61
CA VAL A 695 -24.56 -8.59 -2.59
C VAL A 695 -25.69 -9.25 -3.39
N GLY A 696 -25.35 -10.31 -4.13
CA GLY A 696 -26.28 -11.16 -4.86
C GLY A 696 -25.59 -11.93 -5.98
N TRP A 697 -26.25 -12.95 -6.53
CA TRP A 697 -25.66 -13.93 -7.44
C TRP A 697 -24.87 -13.30 -8.59
N ASP A 698 -25.46 -12.27 -9.22
CA ASP A 698 -24.83 -11.48 -10.29
C ASP A 698 -24.29 -10.11 -9.81
N THR A 699 -24.73 -9.61 -8.65
CA THR A 699 -24.40 -8.26 -8.15
C THR A 699 -22.95 -8.13 -7.70
N ASN A 700 -22.46 -9.12 -6.96
CA ASN A 700 -21.04 -9.25 -6.59
C ASN A 700 -20.48 -10.59 -7.08
N ARG A 701 -20.83 -10.94 -8.31
CA ARG A 701 -20.35 -12.18 -8.92
C ARG A 701 -18.83 -12.26 -8.87
N ALA A 702 -18.35 -13.37 -8.34
CA ALA A 702 -16.97 -13.78 -8.37
C ALA A 702 -16.89 -15.27 -8.61
N ASP A 703 -16.37 -15.66 -9.76
CA ASP A 703 -16.39 -17.06 -10.18
C ASP A 703 -15.34 -17.88 -9.41
N TYR A 704 -14.12 -17.35 -9.21
CA TYR A 704 -13.01 -18.09 -8.59
C TYR A 704 -12.33 -17.33 -7.45
N GLY A 705 -12.11 -18.03 -6.34
CA GLY A 705 -11.37 -17.49 -5.18
C GLY A 705 -9.87 -17.55 -5.41
N LEU A 706 -9.27 -18.71 -5.12
CA LEU A 706 -7.85 -18.96 -5.29
C LEU A 706 -7.60 -19.90 -6.47
N ARG A 707 -6.73 -19.50 -7.39
CA ARG A 707 -6.17 -20.38 -8.42
C ARG A 707 -4.68 -20.54 -8.22
N VAL A 708 -4.24 -21.78 -8.06
CA VAL A 708 -2.82 -22.12 -7.87
C VAL A 708 -2.35 -22.89 -9.09
N ASN A 709 -1.52 -22.26 -9.91
CA ASN A 709 -0.91 -22.86 -11.10
C ASN A 709 0.56 -23.24 -10.84
N GLY A 710 1.25 -22.54 -9.94
CA GLY A 710 2.63 -22.84 -9.56
C GLY A 710 2.77 -24.14 -8.79
N ASP A 711 3.92 -24.78 -8.96
CA ASP A 711 4.34 -26.00 -8.27
C ASP A 711 4.83 -25.70 -6.84
N ASP A 712 4.80 -26.71 -5.97
CA ASP A 712 5.36 -26.68 -4.60
C ASP A 712 4.79 -25.58 -3.67
N VAL A 713 3.71 -24.90 -4.09
CA VAL A 713 2.99 -23.90 -3.30
C VAL A 713 2.47 -24.51 -1.99
N LEU A 714 2.60 -23.77 -0.89
CA LEU A 714 2.12 -24.16 0.43
C LEU A 714 1.09 -23.14 0.94
N ALA A 715 -0.10 -23.61 1.27
CA ALA A 715 -1.12 -22.84 1.98
C ALA A 715 -1.25 -23.30 3.44
N THR A 716 -1.14 -22.40 4.40
CA THR A 716 -1.34 -22.63 5.84
C THR A 716 -2.38 -21.67 6.39
N GLY A 717 -3.52 -22.20 6.87
CA GLY A 717 -4.62 -21.35 7.34
C GLY A 717 -5.38 -20.69 6.19
N LEU A 718 -5.91 -21.50 5.26
CA LEU A 718 -6.61 -21.01 4.06
C LEU A 718 -8.12 -20.89 4.32
N PHE A 719 -8.68 -19.70 4.13
CA PHE A 719 -10.12 -19.42 4.24
C PHE A 719 -10.62 -18.86 2.90
N VAL A 720 -11.57 -19.50 2.24
CA VAL A 720 -12.09 -19.05 0.93
C VAL A 720 -13.57 -19.35 0.84
N GLU A 721 -14.41 -18.35 0.58
CA GLU A 721 -15.86 -18.47 0.76
C GLU A 721 -16.70 -17.80 -0.33
N HIS A 722 -17.84 -18.46 -0.59
CA HIS A 722 -19.02 -18.00 -1.31
C HIS A 722 -18.87 -17.73 -2.81
N PHE A 723 -17.81 -18.23 -3.45
CA PHE A 723 -17.62 -18.03 -4.88
C PHE A 723 -18.68 -18.76 -5.71
N ASN A 724 -19.03 -18.20 -6.87
CA ASN A 724 -20.05 -18.75 -7.75
C ASN A 724 -19.63 -20.11 -8.35
N LYS A 725 -18.32 -20.36 -8.51
CA LYS A 725 -17.76 -21.62 -9.00
C LYS A 725 -16.81 -22.27 -7.98
N TYR A 726 -15.58 -22.58 -8.40
CA TYR A 726 -14.59 -23.19 -7.52
C TYR A 726 -14.01 -22.10 -6.60
N ASP A 727 -14.18 -22.28 -5.30
CA ASP A 727 -13.53 -21.42 -4.31
C ASP A 727 -12.01 -21.56 -4.43
N VAL A 728 -11.51 -22.80 -4.50
CA VAL A 728 -10.09 -23.11 -4.78
C VAL A 728 -9.97 -24.04 -5.98
N LEU A 729 -9.10 -23.68 -6.94
CA LEU A 729 -8.66 -24.53 -8.03
C LEU A 729 -7.13 -24.65 -8.03
N TRP A 730 -6.64 -25.86 -7.79
CA TRP A 730 -5.23 -26.19 -7.75
C TRP A 730 -4.83 -26.98 -8.99
N SER A 731 -3.92 -26.43 -9.79
CA SER A 731 -3.43 -27.01 -11.05
C SER A 731 -1.93 -27.31 -11.04
N GLY A 732 -1.16 -26.71 -10.13
CA GLY A 732 0.27 -27.00 -9.95
C GLY A 732 0.54 -28.29 -9.18
N GLU A 733 1.72 -28.88 -9.39
CA GLU A 733 2.17 -30.12 -8.77
C GLU A 733 2.72 -29.91 -7.36
N ARG A 734 2.71 -30.97 -6.55
CA ARG A 734 3.30 -31.01 -5.19
C ARG A 734 2.75 -29.96 -4.22
N GLY A 735 1.58 -29.40 -4.55
CA GLY A 735 0.88 -28.44 -3.73
C GLY A 735 0.49 -29.00 -2.38
N ARG A 736 0.57 -28.16 -1.34
CA ARG A 736 0.19 -28.54 0.03
C ARG A 736 -0.75 -27.54 0.66
N THR A 737 -1.79 -28.01 1.33
CA THR A 737 -2.68 -27.17 2.15
C THR A 737 -2.79 -27.73 3.56
N ILE A 738 -2.51 -26.93 4.58
CA ILE A 738 -2.76 -27.32 5.97
C ILE A 738 -3.74 -26.33 6.58
N PHE A 739 -4.88 -26.87 6.98
CA PHE A 739 -6.11 -26.16 7.31
C PHE A 739 -6.76 -25.48 6.09
N PHE A 740 -8.01 -25.87 5.83
CA PHE A 740 -8.90 -25.19 4.89
C PHE A 740 -10.29 -25.02 5.50
N GLN A 741 -10.85 -23.83 5.37
CA GLN A 741 -12.24 -23.54 5.68
C GLN A 741 -12.93 -22.89 4.48
N ASN A 742 -14.14 -23.36 4.21
CA ASN A 742 -15.00 -22.85 3.15
C ASN A 742 -16.47 -22.85 3.56
N GLU A 743 -17.19 -21.87 3.05
CA GLU A 743 -18.63 -21.88 2.91
C GLU A 743 -19.02 -21.65 1.45
N LYS A 744 -20.01 -22.38 0.94
CA LYS A 744 -20.51 -22.22 -0.44
C LYS A 744 -21.37 -20.96 -0.58
N ALA A 745 -21.60 -20.53 -1.82
CA ALA A 745 -22.47 -19.41 -2.13
C ALA A 745 -23.92 -19.68 -1.69
N TYR A 746 -24.42 -18.91 -0.73
CA TYR A 746 -25.77 -19.11 -0.17
C TYR A 746 -26.89 -18.79 -1.16
N ASP A 747 -26.56 -17.94 -2.12
CA ASP A 747 -27.46 -17.25 -3.01
C ASP A 747 -27.53 -17.86 -4.42
N ALA A 748 -27.03 -19.10 -4.58
CA ALA A 748 -27.27 -19.88 -5.79
C ALA A 748 -28.79 -20.01 -6.04
N PRO A 749 -29.30 -19.53 -7.19
CA PRO A 749 -30.75 -19.40 -7.38
C PRO A 749 -31.46 -20.73 -7.61
N ASN A 750 -30.70 -21.78 -8.00
CA ASN A 750 -31.15 -23.15 -8.18
C ASN A 750 -29.95 -24.05 -8.54
N ALA A 751 -30.16 -25.36 -8.52
CA ALA A 751 -29.15 -26.35 -8.91
C ALA A 751 -28.59 -26.16 -10.33
N ALA A 752 -29.42 -25.71 -11.30
CA ALA A 752 -28.98 -25.54 -12.69
C ALA A 752 -27.94 -24.42 -12.84
N ALA A 753 -28.02 -23.36 -12.05
CA ALA A 753 -27.06 -22.25 -12.06
C ALA A 753 -25.63 -22.67 -11.64
N ILE A 754 -25.51 -23.77 -10.90
CA ILE A 754 -24.24 -24.30 -10.40
C ILE A 754 -23.90 -25.67 -10.97
N THR A 755 -24.65 -26.15 -11.96
CA THR A 755 -24.36 -27.43 -12.62
C THR A 755 -23.32 -27.24 -13.73
N HIS A 756 -22.29 -28.06 -13.73
CA HIS A 756 -21.27 -28.10 -14.79
C HIS A 756 -20.82 -29.54 -15.03
N ASP A 757 -20.54 -29.91 -16.28
CA ASP A 757 -20.01 -31.25 -16.63
C ASP A 757 -20.80 -32.45 -16.04
N GLY A 758 -22.11 -32.27 -15.82
CA GLY A 758 -22.99 -33.26 -15.19
C GLY A 758 -22.89 -33.35 -13.65
N ILE A 759 -22.12 -32.47 -13.01
CA ILE A 759 -21.94 -32.33 -11.56
C ILE A 759 -22.77 -31.14 -11.07
N VAL A 760 -23.56 -31.36 -10.01
CA VAL A 760 -24.33 -30.28 -9.36
C VAL A 760 -23.45 -29.63 -8.30
N GLY A 761 -23.13 -28.35 -8.49
CA GLY A 761 -22.29 -27.57 -7.60
C GLY A 761 -20.81 -27.74 -7.93
N TYR A 762 -20.09 -26.62 -7.99
CA TYR A 762 -18.64 -26.61 -8.08
C TYR A 762 -18.03 -26.94 -6.70
N ALA A 763 -17.02 -27.80 -6.67
CA ALA A 763 -16.30 -28.12 -5.44
C ALA A 763 -15.76 -26.86 -4.74
N ALA A 764 -15.70 -26.87 -3.41
CA ALA A 764 -14.96 -25.85 -2.66
C ALA A 764 -13.47 -25.92 -2.97
N TYR A 765 -12.95 -27.12 -3.19
CA TYR A 765 -11.55 -27.35 -3.45
C TYR A 765 -11.39 -28.37 -4.58
N LYS A 766 -10.95 -27.91 -5.74
CA LYS A 766 -10.66 -28.72 -6.92
C LYS A 766 -9.15 -28.87 -7.09
N VAL A 767 -8.64 -30.10 -7.11
CA VAL A 767 -7.32 -30.40 -7.69
C VAL A 767 -7.54 -30.84 -9.13
N ALA A 768 -6.87 -30.21 -10.09
CA ALA A 768 -7.00 -30.50 -11.52
C ALA A 768 -6.69 -31.97 -11.82
N ASP A 769 -7.39 -32.55 -12.80
CA ASP A 769 -7.31 -34.00 -13.08
C ASP A 769 -5.92 -34.42 -13.61
N THR A 770 -5.14 -33.46 -14.08
CA THR A 770 -3.76 -33.63 -14.55
C THR A 770 -2.72 -33.71 -13.45
N VAL A 771 -3.06 -33.30 -12.21
CA VAL A 771 -2.11 -33.26 -11.09
C VAL A 771 -1.82 -34.68 -10.59
N THR A 772 -0.55 -34.98 -10.38
CA THR A 772 -0.10 -36.29 -9.89
C THR A 772 0.32 -36.30 -8.43
N GLN A 773 0.71 -35.14 -7.88
CA GLN A 773 1.11 -34.98 -6.49
C GLN A 773 0.42 -33.80 -5.84
N HIS A 774 -0.27 -34.04 -4.74
CA HIS A 774 -0.91 -33.00 -3.93
C HIS A 774 -1.18 -33.56 -2.53
N GLU A 775 -1.10 -32.74 -1.48
CA GLU A 775 -1.43 -33.22 -0.14
C GLU A 775 -2.08 -32.16 0.74
N ALA A 776 -3.19 -32.50 1.41
CA ALA A 776 -3.86 -31.55 2.29
C ALA A 776 -4.38 -32.16 3.60
N TRP A 777 -4.43 -31.34 4.65
CA TRP A 777 -4.82 -31.75 6.01
C TRP A 777 -5.84 -30.79 6.63
N GLY A 778 -6.87 -31.34 7.28
CA GLY A 778 -7.82 -30.57 8.08
C GLY A 778 -8.68 -29.63 7.21
N LEU A 779 -9.52 -30.20 6.35
CA LEU A 779 -10.31 -29.43 5.37
C LEU A 779 -11.81 -29.47 5.69
N GLY A 780 -12.46 -28.31 5.68
CA GLY A 780 -13.91 -28.18 5.89
C GLY A 780 -14.59 -27.36 4.79
N SER A 781 -15.76 -27.83 4.31
CA SER A 781 -16.64 -27.07 3.41
C SER A 781 -18.09 -27.13 3.88
N TYR A 782 -18.73 -25.98 4.04
CA TYR A 782 -20.06 -25.84 4.62
C TYR A 782 -21.05 -25.31 3.58
N CYS A 783 -22.32 -25.74 3.62
CA CYS A 783 -23.37 -25.20 2.76
C CYS A 783 -24.50 -24.59 3.60
N ASN A 784 -25.00 -23.46 3.12
CA ASN A 784 -26.16 -22.76 3.67
C ASN A 784 -26.96 -22.11 2.54
N TYR A 785 -27.48 -22.92 1.61
CA TYR A 785 -28.23 -22.46 0.44
C TYR A 785 -29.57 -21.85 0.87
N THR A 786 -29.54 -20.60 1.30
CA THR A 786 -30.73 -19.89 1.77
C THR A 786 -31.65 -19.48 0.62
N ALA A 787 -31.11 -19.25 -0.58
CA ALA A 787 -31.89 -18.94 -1.78
C ALA A 787 -32.66 -20.17 -2.31
N ASP A 788 -32.01 -21.34 -2.37
CA ASP A 788 -32.66 -22.61 -2.70
C ASP A 788 -32.17 -23.75 -1.77
N PRO A 789 -32.87 -23.99 -0.65
CA PRO A 789 -32.50 -25.05 0.30
C PRO A 789 -32.62 -26.47 -0.25
N THR A 790 -33.15 -26.67 -1.46
CA THR A 790 -33.29 -27.99 -2.08
C THR A 790 -32.05 -28.45 -2.82
N ILE A 791 -31.06 -27.58 -2.98
CA ILE A 791 -29.79 -27.89 -3.65
C ILE A 791 -29.07 -29.02 -2.89
N VAL A 792 -28.68 -30.06 -3.65
CA VAL A 792 -27.76 -31.10 -3.20
C VAL A 792 -26.47 -30.96 -4.00
N GLN A 793 -25.44 -30.39 -3.37
CA GLN A 793 -24.10 -30.29 -3.95
C GLN A 793 -23.44 -31.67 -4.00
N ALA A 794 -22.80 -32.01 -5.11
CA ALA A 794 -22.21 -33.33 -5.32
C ALA A 794 -21.14 -33.66 -4.26
N HIS A 795 -20.22 -32.73 -4.00
CA HIS A 795 -19.14 -32.90 -3.04
C HIS A 795 -18.53 -31.57 -2.62
N GLY A 796 -17.87 -31.54 -1.45
CA GLY A 796 -17.03 -30.41 -1.06
C GLY A 796 -15.69 -30.38 -1.81
N PHE A 797 -15.14 -31.56 -2.09
CA PHE A 797 -13.78 -31.71 -2.61
C PHE A 797 -13.77 -32.56 -3.88
N GLN A 798 -13.01 -32.14 -4.89
CA GLN A 798 -12.85 -32.87 -6.14
C GLN A 798 -11.38 -33.02 -6.50
N VAL A 799 -10.85 -34.24 -6.51
CA VAL A 799 -9.41 -34.48 -6.71
C VAL A 799 -9.15 -35.77 -7.53
N PRO A 800 -8.00 -35.89 -8.23
CA PRO A 800 -7.60 -37.14 -8.87
C PRO A 800 -7.53 -38.30 -7.87
N VAL A 801 -7.92 -39.50 -8.32
CA VAL A 801 -7.75 -40.74 -7.53
C VAL A 801 -6.42 -41.38 -7.91
N THR A 802 -5.33 -40.90 -7.31
CA THR A 802 -3.97 -41.41 -7.55
C THR A 802 -3.22 -41.53 -6.22
N ALA A 803 -2.16 -42.35 -6.18
CA ALA A 803 -1.38 -42.55 -4.95
C ALA A 803 -0.65 -41.28 -4.45
N GLY A 804 -0.42 -40.31 -5.33
CA GLY A 804 0.29 -39.06 -5.01
C GLY A 804 -0.60 -37.90 -4.59
N VAL A 805 -1.93 -38.00 -4.78
CA VAL A 805 -2.90 -36.97 -4.39
C VAL A 805 -3.62 -37.45 -3.14
N LYS A 806 -3.32 -36.85 -1.98
CA LYS A 806 -3.80 -37.32 -0.68
C LYS A 806 -4.52 -36.23 0.09
N LEU A 807 -5.65 -36.56 0.72
CA LEU A 807 -6.35 -35.68 1.66
C LEU A 807 -6.47 -36.39 3.01
N HIS A 808 -6.31 -35.64 4.08
CA HIS A 808 -6.41 -36.11 5.46
C HIS A 808 -7.39 -35.24 6.21
N ASP A 809 -8.25 -35.86 7.02
CA ASP A 809 -9.15 -35.17 7.93
C ASP A 809 -10.08 -34.16 7.23
N VAL A 810 -10.93 -34.67 6.34
CA VAL A 810 -11.81 -33.90 5.48
C VAL A 810 -13.25 -33.97 6.00
N LEU A 811 -13.98 -32.86 5.96
CA LEU A 811 -15.39 -32.83 6.34
C LEU A 811 -16.24 -31.92 5.45
N VAL A 812 -17.52 -32.24 5.36
CA VAL A 812 -18.56 -31.35 4.80
C VAL A 812 -19.73 -31.20 5.78
N ILE A 813 -20.38 -30.04 5.79
CA ILE A 813 -21.45 -29.71 6.74
C ILE A 813 -22.60 -28.98 6.03
N SER A 814 -23.84 -29.38 6.31
CA SER A 814 -25.01 -28.56 6.00
C SER A 814 -25.43 -27.76 7.23
N LEU A 815 -25.47 -26.44 7.12
CA LEU A 815 -25.89 -25.56 8.20
C LEU A 815 -27.43 -25.49 8.24
N GLY A 816 -28.03 -26.06 9.29
CA GLY A 816 -29.48 -26.02 9.49
C GLY A 816 -30.30 -26.71 8.40
N GLY A 817 -29.70 -27.61 7.61
CA GLY A 817 -30.37 -28.30 6.51
C GLY A 817 -30.65 -27.43 5.28
N LYS A 818 -29.95 -26.30 5.14
CA LYS A 818 -30.08 -25.40 3.98
C LYS A 818 -29.20 -25.89 2.82
N GLY A 819 -29.78 -26.79 2.04
CA GLY A 819 -29.09 -27.64 1.08
C GLY A 819 -28.32 -28.77 1.75
N GLN A 820 -27.75 -29.68 0.96
CA GLN A 820 -27.01 -30.84 1.44
C GLN A 820 -25.81 -31.16 0.54
N TYR A 821 -24.87 -31.95 1.05
CA TYR A 821 -23.84 -32.61 0.25
C TYR A 821 -24.21 -34.06 -0.03
N ALA A 822 -24.00 -34.54 -1.25
CA ALA A 822 -24.12 -35.96 -1.58
C ALA A 822 -22.91 -36.77 -1.10
N HIS A 823 -21.71 -36.19 -1.17
CA HIS A 823 -20.46 -36.82 -0.77
C HIS A 823 -19.49 -35.81 -0.13
N VAL A 824 -18.43 -36.32 0.51
CA VAL A 824 -17.34 -35.49 1.04
C VAL A 824 -16.37 -35.16 -0.09
N VAL A 825 -15.76 -36.20 -0.69
CA VAL A 825 -14.74 -36.10 -1.75
C VAL A 825 -15.18 -36.92 -2.97
N ASN A 826 -15.21 -36.33 -4.16
CA ASN A 826 -15.67 -36.98 -5.39
C ASN A 826 -17.04 -37.69 -5.18
N ASN A 827 -17.02 -39.03 -5.12
CA ASN A 827 -18.17 -39.91 -4.86
C ASN A 827 -18.01 -40.71 -3.55
N THR A 828 -17.15 -40.25 -2.63
CA THR A 828 -16.75 -40.93 -1.39
C THR A 828 -17.13 -40.10 -0.16
N GLY A 829 -17.48 -40.80 0.93
CA GLY A 829 -18.01 -40.19 2.15
C GLY A 829 -19.54 -40.12 2.14
N ALA A 830 -20.12 -40.15 3.34
CA ALA A 830 -21.58 -40.13 3.50
C ALA A 830 -22.16 -38.77 3.10
N PRO A 831 -23.42 -38.71 2.64
CA PRO A 831 -24.11 -37.44 2.46
C PRO A 831 -24.35 -36.75 3.82
N THR A 832 -24.49 -35.43 3.79
CA THR A 832 -25.14 -34.73 4.92
C THR A 832 -26.64 -34.95 4.85
N SER A 833 -27.34 -34.86 5.99
CA SER A 833 -28.79 -35.00 6.04
C SER A 833 -29.40 -34.32 7.26
N GLY A 834 -30.70 -34.07 7.21
CA GLY A 834 -31.43 -33.44 8.32
C GLY A 834 -31.06 -31.98 8.54
N THR A 835 -31.36 -31.46 9.73
CA THR A 835 -31.16 -30.05 10.11
C THR A 835 -30.18 -29.85 11.27
N ASP A 836 -29.65 -30.94 11.84
CA ASP A 836 -28.90 -30.91 13.10
C ASP A 836 -27.44 -30.45 12.94
N THR A 837 -27.02 -30.05 11.73
CA THR A 837 -25.66 -29.54 11.44
C THR A 837 -24.56 -30.51 11.88
N VAL A 838 -24.70 -31.77 11.45
CA VAL A 838 -23.75 -32.85 11.76
C VAL A 838 -22.72 -32.98 10.62
N PRO A 839 -21.41 -32.93 10.91
CA PRO A 839 -20.39 -33.12 9.88
C PRO A 839 -20.40 -34.54 9.30
N SER A 840 -20.32 -34.64 7.98
CA SER A 840 -19.88 -35.87 7.31
C SER A 840 -18.37 -35.84 7.14
N LYS A 841 -17.68 -36.90 7.57
CA LYS A 841 -16.22 -36.95 7.67
C LYS A 841 -15.60 -38.03 6.80
N LEU A 842 -14.36 -37.78 6.40
CA LEU A 842 -13.46 -38.74 5.79
C LEU A 842 -12.04 -38.51 6.34
N THR A 843 -11.48 -39.49 7.02
CA THR A 843 -10.15 -39.36 7.65
C THR A 843 -9.01 -39.40 6.64
N SER A 844 -9.18 -40.06 5.50
CA SER A 844 -8.14 -40.22 4.47
C SER A 844 -8.76 -40.40 3.08
N PHE A 845 -8.07 -39.92 2.05
CA PHE A 845 -8.42 -40.12 0.64
C PHE A 845 -7.17 -40.02 -0.27
N PRO A 846 -7.09 -40.75 -1.40
CA PRO A 846 -7.90 -41.92 -1.71
C PRO A 846 -7.61 -43.09 -0.77
#